data_AF-A0A6A7BC38-F1
#
_entry.id   AF-A0A6A7BC38-F1
#
_cell.length_a   1.000
_cell.length_b   1.000
_cell.length_c   1.000
_cell.angle_alpha   90.00
_cell.angle_beta   90.00
_cell.angle_gamma   90.00
#
_symmetry.space_group_name_H-M   'P 1'
#
loop_
_entity.id
_entity.type
_entity.pdbx_description
1 polymer ?
#
loop_
_entity_poly.entity_id
_entity_poly.type
_entity_poly.pdbx_seq_one_letter_code
_entity_poly.pdbx_strand_id
1 'polypeptide(L)'
;MGASDSKLSFKQGIFRLSEPKQIPADDAYWTGFWELPESTEDVFSLFSPADIRRTRDNNLANLETLILAVTSRLIVLRNHPSFPDPELAPERDALNCIRVLTRVLPFVYEAEHLETWEDQFFWAARRKRSRRGQLVRSEVIFDEADPEQMPTEKEPEFEQAKPLAEEIIDTLIDLLFFADFTLPPVPAGKSKVTYAIWQSGVGCNTPVASTKEYESNRTEILRLLLTLASKSMYMSAGILPVKGVKAITYLATCPDKQVVLSVLCSLLNTTLKYNPATWRVPYDHVVFKDQRQVLVTYCVQLLLVLILYPIPEPGNGPAPKNFFRHFLGRLHRPQDFQFLVDGMTRVLNQPLQANTSYLPGSHKSLTWAPEMIMLFWEALQCNKRFRSFIIDTDRAHDFVVLVLYYALDQRNDPSKQGLVRMCIFVLQTLSVEPQFGKSLNKTFEGQESLPLSIRIPNFHGTYADYIITSIYTLLTTGKGRLDAIYPALLAILNNIAAYVQNLGRAPSSKLLQLFASMSSPSFLFANESNHTLLHSLLEALNAMIEHQYQHNPNLVYAIVRSRKKFQALRDFTLESGQEELERQNQLRKDGGEELSRQNSIDSLRSPTVARTPTLGNVPEEDSAFAIGDDDDSDEANQSPEAPQSPVQSPSGASRSASIASSVDESVPLQLRGMSEKARGKMPVGQPAFSRQNSITSLHSMAGPALATNEFFTPSVPWLEGWLSELPLHTIIMLISQLGPKMPNAANSNDTAAALTVIRETEVRGIEPSPIRVHLFEWSPLSLGWYESLLWGFVFAAEMLVAKGTAGVWNNTSIRLFKVQEGAANAPSLMSPRGAVDAVGSNLVQRIGSLNLRGATPQVQQVPQRSPASTGNAGANTVRDV
;
A
#
# COMPACT_ATOMS: atom_id res chain seq x y z
N MET A 1 41.18 18.48 -14.60
CA MET A 1 41.47 18.94 -13.22
C MET A 1 40.29 19.70 -12.56
N GLY A 2 39.17 20.00 -13.24
CA GLY A 2 38.13 20.88 -12.68
C GLY A 2 37.06 20.27 -11.74
N ALA A 3 36.73 18.98 -11.83
CA ALA A 3 35.59 18.42 -11.07
C ALA A 3 35.79 18.43 -9.53
N SER A 4 37.03 18.23 -9.06
CA SER A 4 37.34 18.28 -7.61
C SER A 4 37.26 19.70 -7.05
N ASP A 5 37.72 20.69 -7.83
CA ASP A 5 37.71 22.10 -7.43
C ASP A 5 36.29 22.67 -7.40
N SER A 6 35.43 22.27 -8.36
CA SER A 6 34.00 22.62 -8.38
C SER A 6 33.26 22.10 -7.14
N LYS A 7 33.51 20.84 -6.76
CA LYS A 7 32.91 20.24 -5.55
C LYS A 7 33.37 20.92 -4.27
N LEU A 8 34.64 21.26 -4.17
CA LEU A 8 35.19 21.99 -3.02
C LEU A 8 34.56 23.39 -2.93
N SER A 9 34.47 24.10 -4.06
CA SER A 9 33.86 25.43 -4.15
C SER A 9 32.39 25.41 -3.76
N PHE A 10 31.63 24.42 -4.22
CA PHE A 10 30.23 24.22 -3.84
C PHE A 10 30.09 23.97 -2.33
N LYS A 11 30.96 23.13 -1.75
CA LYS A 11 30.96 22.85 -0.30
C LYS A 11 31.32 24.08 0.54
N GLN A 12 32.29 24.87 0.10
CA GLN A 12 32.61 26.16 0.74
C GLN A 12 31.42 27.12 0.67
N GLY A 13 30.73 27.15 -0.49
CA GLY A 13 29.50 27.89 -0.67
C GLY A 13 28.43 27.48 0.35
N ILE A 14 28.22 26.18 0.56
CA ILE A 14 27.27 25.66 1.56
C ILE A 14 27.60 26.15 2.98
N PHE A 15 28.88 26.16 3.39
CA PHE A 15 29.24 26.65 4.72
C PHE A 15 28.90 28.14 4.91
N ARG A 16 29.10 28.95 3.86
CA ARG A 16 28.78 30.38 3.85
C ARG A 16 27.28 30.65 4.09
N LEU A 17 26.37 29.74 3.72
CA LEU A 17 24.93 29.89 4.01
C LEU A 17 24.65 30.04 5.50
N SER A 18 25.41 29.31 6.32
CA SER A 18 25.20 29.26 7.78
C SER A 18 25.92 30.38 8.56
N GLU A 19 26.67 31.24 7.86
CA GLU A 19 27.33 32.38 8.49
C GLU A 19 26.31 33.42 8.98
N PRO A 20 26.60 34.20 10.04
CA PRO A 20 25.65 35.17 10.59
C PRO A 20 25.31 36.32 9.63
N LYS A 21 26.17 36.55 8.63
CA LYS A 21 25.99 37.63 7.66
C LYS A 21 24.98 37.20 6.59
N GLN A 22 23.92 38.00 6.45
CA GLN A 22 22.97 37.82 5.35
C GLN A 22 23.67 38.10 4.02
N ILE A 23 23.50 37.20 3.06
CA ILE A 23 24.04 37.33 1.71
C ILE A 23 23.03 38.11 0.86
N PRO A 24 23.45 39.17 0.12
CA PRO A 24 22.55 39.93 -0.75
C PRO A 24 21.88 39.03 -1.81
N ALA A 25 20.61 39.28 -2.12
CA ALA A 25 19.85 38.47 -3.07
C ALA A 25 20.35 38.55 -4.53
N ASP A 26 21.08 39.61 -4.86
CA ASP A 26 21.71 39.89 -6.16
C ASP A 26 23.19 39.44 -6.24
N ASP A 27 23.74 38.84 -5.17
CA ASP A 27 25.11 38.34 -5.15
C ASP A 27 25.27 37.15 -6.12
N ALA A 28 26.34 37.17 -6.94
CA ALA A 28 26.68 36.09 -7.86
C ALA A 28 26.93 34.74 -7.14
N TYR A 29 27.15 34.77 -5.83
CA TYR A 29 27.18 33.60 -4.96
C TYR A 29 26.06 32.58 -5.25
N TRP A 30 24.83 33.04 -5.51
CA TRP A 30 23.69 32.15 -5.72
C TRP A 30 23.83 31.30 -6.99
N THR A 31 24.54 31.78 -8.02
CA THR A 31 24.71 31.04 -9.29
C THR A 31 25.44 29.72 -9.09
N GLY A 32 26.32 29.66 -8.09
CA GLY A 32 27.03 28.45 -7.72
C GLY A 32 26.13 27.27 -7.36
N PHE A 33 24.88 27.49 -6.95
CA PHE A 33 23.95 26.40 -6.60
C PHE A 33 23.35 25.67 -7.80
N TRP A 34 23.37 26.28 -9.00
CA TRP A 34 22.92 25.62 -10.23
C TRP A 34 24.05 25.41 -11.25
N GLU A 35 25.16 26.13 -11.16
CA GLU A 35 26.30 25.98 -12.09
C GLU A 35 27.33 24.92 -11.65
N LEU A 36 27.59 24.80 -10.34
CA LEU A 36 28.68 23.95 -9.82
C LEU A 36 28.34 22.46 -9.71
N PRO A 37 27.13 22.03 -9.29
CA PRO A 37 26.83 20.61 -9.17
C PRO A 37 26.81 19.92 -10.54
N GLU A 38 27.54 18.81 -10.68
CA GLU A 38 27.57 18.04 -11.93
C GLU A 38 26.53 16.91 -11.93
N SER A 39 26.16 16.43 -10.74
CA SER A 39 25.24 15.31 -10.55
C SER A 39 24.33 15.46 -9.34
N THR A 40 23.28 14.63 -9.27
CA THR A 40 22.42 14.50 -8.09
C THR A 40 23.21 14.08 -6.85
N GLU A 41 24.23 13.23 -7.01
CA GLU A 41 25.06 12.79 -5.90
C GLU A 41 25.85 13.95 -5.28
N ASP A 42 26.33 14.90 -6.08
CA ASP A 42 27.06 16.06 -5.58
C ASP A 42 26.20 16.90 -4.64
N VAL A 43 24.93 17.16 -4.99
CA VAL A 43 24.02 17.93 -4.14
C VAL A 43 23.73 17.19 -2.83
N PHE A 44 23.38 15.90 -2.91
CA PHE A 44 22.93 15.14 -1.74
C PHE A 44 24.08 14.73 -0.80
N SER A 45 25.29 14.53 -1.32
CA SER A 45 26.47 14.18 -0.53
C SER A 45 27.18 15.39 0.07
N LEU A 46 27.26 16.50 -0.67
CA LEU A 46 27.98 17.71 -0.22
C LEU A 46 27.11 18.60 0.67
N PHE A 47 25.80 18.69 0.41
CA PHE A 47 24.88 19.45 1.26
C PHE A 47 24.31 18.55 2.36
N SER A 48 25.07 18.38 3.45
CA SER A 48 24.75 17.42 4.50
C SER A 48 23.50 17.82 5.30
N PRO A 49 22.80 16.87 5.97
CA PRO A 49 21.67 17.20 6.84
C PRO A 49 22.01 18.22 7.93
N ALA A 50 23.23 18.14 8.46
CA ALA A 50 23.71 19.05 9.50
C ALA A 50 23.88 20.49 8.98
N ASP A 51 24.38 20.64 7.75
CA ASP A 51 24.58 21.97 7.13
C ASP A 51 23.23 22.64 6.83
N ILE A 52 22.24 21.86 6.37
CA ILE A 52 20.88 22.36 6.11
C ILE A 52 20.22 22.82 7.41
N ARG A 53 20.27 22.00 8.47
CA ARG A 53 19.74 22.39 9.80
C ARG A 53 20.45 23.60 10.37
N ARG A 54 21.78 23.64 10.28
CA ARG A 54 22.55 24.80 10.74
C ARG A 54 22.14 26.07 10.00
N THR A 55 21.96 26.00 8.69
CA THR A 55 21.47 27.14 7.89
C THR A 55 20.06 27.54 8.32
N ARG A 56 19.13 26.59 8.39
CA ARG A 56 17.74 26.81 8.82
C ARG A 56 17.64 27.46 10.20
N ASP A 57 18.36 26.91 11.17
CA ASP A 57 18.23 27.28 12.58
C ASP A 57 19.05 28.53 12.94
N ASN A 58 20.20 28.76 12.29
CA ASN A 58 21.08 29.90 12.61
C ASN A 58 20.91 31.08 11.64
N ASN A 59 20.48 30.86 10.40
CA ASN A 59 20.29 31.91 9.40
C ASN A 59 19.18 31.58 8.39
N LEU A 60 17.94 31.66 8.85
CA LEU A 60 16.75 31.42 8.03
C LEU A 60 16.67 32.36 6.80
N ALA A 61 17.15 33.60 6.92
CA ALA A 61 17.13 34.58 5.82
C ALA A 61 17.99 34.14 4.61
N ASN A 62 19.14 33.51 4.86
CA ASN A 62 19.95 32.94 3.78
C ASN A 62 19.25 31.71 3.16
N LEU A 63 18.54 30.91 3.95
CA LEU A 63 17.75 29.79 3.43
C LEU A 63 16.57 30.27 2.55
N GLU A 64 15.85 31.29 2.99
CA GLU A 64 14.80 31.97 2.21
C GLU A 64 15.35 32.44 0.87
N THR A 65 16.48 33.14 0.90
CA THR A 65 17.10 33.69 -0.30
C THR A 65 17.57 32.59 -1.25
N LEU A 66 18.12 31.49 -0.72
CA LEU A 66 18.48 30.31 -1.51
C LEU A 66 17.25 29.73 -2.24
N ILE A 67 16.16 29.49 -1.51
CA ILE A 67 14.92 28.93 -2.07
C ILE A 67 14.36 29.88 -3.14
N LEU A 68 14.30 31.18 -2.87
CA LEU A 68 13.86 32.18 -3.84
C LEU A 68 14.76 32.22 -5.08
N ALA A 69 16.07 32.17 -4.92
CA ALA A 69 17.02 32.23 -6.03
C ALA A 69 16.86 31.04 -6.98
N VAL A 70 16.86 29.80 -6.44
CA VAL A 70 16.73 28.60 -7.27
C VAL A 70 15.33 28.46 -7.88
N THR A 71 14.28 28.85 -7.15
CA THR A 71 12.91 28.86 -7.70
C THR A 71 12.76 29.92 -8.79
N SER A 72 13.28 31.13 -8.58
CA SER A 72 13.24 32.19 -9.59
C SER A 72 14.01 31.80 -10.84
N ARG A 73 15.21 31.19 -10.70
CA ARG A 73 15.98 30.69 -11.84
C ARG A 73 15.21 29.62 -12.62
N LEU A 74 14.58 28.67 -11.93
CA LEU A 74 13.76 27.62 -12.55
C LEU A 74 12.59 28.21 -13.36
N ILE A 75 11.86 29.18 -12.79
CA ILE A 75 10.74 29.86 -13.45
C ILE A 75 11.24 30.67 -14.67
N VAL A 76 12.38 31.35 -14.55
CA VAL A 76 12.99 32.08 -15.67
C VAL A 76 13.37 31.12 -16.80
N LEU A 77 13.99 29.97 -16.50
CA LEU A 77 14.37 28.98 -17.50
C LEU A 77 13.14 28.40 -18.23
N ARG A 78 12.08 28.03 -17.50
CA ARG A 78 10.83 27.55 -18.10
C ARG A 78 10.22 28.56 -19.09
N ASN A 79 10.40 29.85 -18.84
CA ASN A 79 9.88 30.93 -19.67
C ASN A 79 10.89 31.42 -20.74
N HIS A 80 12.12 30.91 -20.74
CA HIS A 80 13.16 31.39 -21.65
C HIS A 80 12.93 30.87 -23.08
N PRO A 81 12.93 31.75 -24.10
CA PRO A 81 12.60 31.36 -25.48
C PRO A 81 13.59 30.36 -26.08
N SER A 82 14.83 30.31 -25.60
CA SER A 82 15.85 29.34 -26.05
C SER A 82 15.96 28.09 -25.18
N PHE A 83 15.26 27.97 -24.04
CA PHE A 83 15.40 26.78 -23.18
C PHE A 83 14.92 25.50 -23.90
N PRO A 84 15.66 24.37 -23.86
CA PRO A 84 16.98 24.18 -23.23
C PRO A 84 18.14 24.39 -24.21
N ASP A 85 18.82 25.55 -24.14
CA ASP A 85 20.01 25.83 -24.95
C ASP A 85 21.27 25.68 -24.08
N PRO A 86 22.31 24.94 -24.52
CA PRO A 86 23.47 24.65 -23.68
C PRO A 86 24.24 25.87 -23.14
N GLU A 87 24.14 27.02 -23.80
CA GLU A 87 24.88 28.24 -23.42
C GLU A 87 23.95 29.30 -22.84
N LEU A 88 22.79 29.53 -23.46
CA LEU A 88 21.87 30.61 -23.09
C LEU A 88 20.90 30.23 -21.97
N ALA A 89 20.43 28.97 -21.96
CA ALA A 89 19.46 28.49 -20.99
C ALA A 89 19.66 26.99 -20.72
N PRO A 90 20.73 26.62 -20.00
CA PRO A 90 21.14 25.22 -19.87
C PRO A 90 20.11 24.40 -19.10
N GLU A 91 19.79 23.19 -19.58
CA GLU A 91 18.90 22.28 -18.85
C GLU A 91 19.47 21.86 -17.50
N ARG A 92 20.80 21.77 -17.38
CA ARG A 92 21.49 21.41 -16.14
C ARG A 92 21.18 22.38 -15.01
N ASP A 93 21.03 23.67 -15.32
CA ASP A 93 20.69 24.68 -14.33
C ASP A 93 19.30 24.42 -13.74
N ALA A 94 18.32 24.07 -14.59
CA ALA A 94 16.98 23.71 -14.15
C ALA A 94 17.00 22.44 -13.28
N LEU A 95 17.73 21.41 -13.71
CA LEU A 95 17.89 20.17 -12.94
C LEU A 95 18.55 20.42 -11.58
N ASN A 96 19.59 21.25 -11.50
CA ASN A 96 20.24 21.58 -10.24
C ASN A 96 19.34 22.40 -9.30
N CYS A 97 18.53 23.33 -9.84
CA CYS A 97 17.49 23.99 -9.04
C CYS A 97 16.50 22.98 -8.45
N ILE A 98 16.06 22.00 -9.25
CA ILE A 98 15.19 20.90 -8.81
C ILE A 98 15.87 20.06 -7.72
N ARG A 99 17.15 19.71 -7.89
CA ARG A 99 17.92 18.90 -6.91
C ARG A 99 18.10 19.63 -5.58
N VAL A 100 18.43 20.92 -5.60
CA VAL A 100 18.60 21.73 -4.38
C VAL A 100 17.28 21.85 -3.63
N LEU A 101 16.17 22.13 -4.32
CA LEU A 101 14.83 22.17 -3.70
C LEU A 101 14.46 20.81 -3.11
N THR A 102 14.68 19.72 -3.86
CA THR A 102 14.43 18.34 -3.41
C THR A 102 15.22 18.04 -2.14
N ARG A 103 16.44 18.55 -2.03
CA ARG A 103 17.33 18.31 -0.89
C ARG A 103 16.93 19.10 0.36
N VAL A 104 16.50 20.35 0.21
CA VAL A 104 16.29 21.28 1.32
C VAL A 104 14.90 21.18 1.94
N LEU A 105 13.84 21.04 1.13
CA LEU A 105 12.44 21.12 1.60
C LEU A 105 12.07 20.13 2.73
N PRO A 106 12.53 18.86 2.73
CA PRO A 106 12.26 17.95 3.85
C PRO A 106 12.73 18.47 5.22
N PHE A 107 13.83 19.23 5.26
CA PHE A 107 14.36 19.82 6.49
C PHE A 107 13.61 21.08 6.93
N VAL A 108 12.85 21.69 6.02
CA VAL A 108 11.87 22.73 6.37
C VAL A 108 10.66 22.07 7.03
N TYR A 109 10.12 21.02 6.42
CA TYR A 109 8.90 20.36 6.91
C TYR A 109 9.07 19.64 8.25
N GLU A 110 10.27 19.16 8.59
CA GLU A 110 10.51 18.53 9.90
C GLU A 110 10.44 19.51 11.09
N ALA A 111 10.56 20.82 10.83
CA ALA A 111 10.67 21.87 11.84
C ALA A 111 9.30 22.51 12.12
N GLU A 112 8.58 22.01 13.13
CA GLU A 112 7.24 22.51 13.51
C GLU A 112 7.17 24.02 13.77
N HIS A 113 8.21 24.59 14.38
CA HIS A 113 8.24 26.02 14.71
C HIS A 113 8.24 26.91 13.45
N LEU A 114 8.54 26.36 12.28
CA LEU A 114 8.48 27.05 10.99
C LEU A 114 7.12 26.93 10.29
N GLU A 115 6.12 26.26 10.87
CA GLU A 115 4.85 26.04 10.17
C GLU A 115 4.17 27.35 9.73
N THR A 116 4.10 28.35 10.63
CA THR A 116 3.53 29.66 10.29
C THR A 116 4.35 30.41 9.25
N TRP A 117 5.68 30.28 9.33
CA TRP A 117 6.58 30.86 8.34
C TRP A 117 6.39 30.21 6.97
N GLU A 118 6.28 28.88 6.90
CA GLU A 118 6.08 28.13 5.66
C GLU A 118 4.77 28.56 4.98
N ASP A 119 3.71 28.69 5.78
CA ASP A 119 2.41 29.17 5.31
C ASP A 119 2.49 30.59 4.74
N GLN A 120 3.25 31.48 5.36
CA GLN A 120 3.44 32.84 4.87
C GLN A 120 4.36 32.89 3.64
N PHE A 121 5.46 32.17 3.66
CA PHE A 121 6.49 32.22 2.62
C PHE A 121 6.05 31.51 1.33
N PHE A 122 5.46 30.32 1.44
CA PHE A 122 5.07 29.52 0.28
C PHE A 122 3.64 29.77 -0.20
N TRP A 123 2.71 30.03 0.73
CA TRP A 123 1.26 29.98 0.45
C TRP A 123 0.55 31.34 0.57
N ALA A 124 1.18 32.40 1.07
CA ALA A 124 0.56 33.71 1.10
C ALA A 124 0.46 34.34 -0.30
N ALA A 125 -0.51 35.24 -0.47
CA ALA A 125 -0.66 36.02 -1.67
C ALA A 125 0.60 36.88 -1.91
N ARG A 126 1.16 36.77 -3.13
CA ARG A 126 2.36 37.53 -3.52
C ARG A 126 1.98 38.71 -4.40
N ARG A 127 2.87 39.70 -4.45
CA ARG A 127 2.78 40.83 -5.38
C ARG A 127 4.05 40.87 -6.21
N LYS A 128 3.90 40.94 -7.53
CA LYS A 128 4.99 41.12 -8.48
C LYS A 128 4.91 42.55 -9.01
N ARG A 129 6.05 43.21 -9.24
CA ARG A 129 6.03 44.52 -9.89
C ARG A 129 5.51 44.37 -11.32
N SER A 130 4.59 45.25 -11.70
CA SER A 130 4.08 45.33 -13.07
C SER A 130 5.19 45.76 -14.03
N ARG A 131 4.97 45.58 -15.34
CA ARG A 131 5.86 46.08 -16.42
C ARG A 131 6.17 47.57 -16.24
N ARG A 132 5.19 48.38 -15.80
CA ARG A 132 5.40 49.78 -15.39
C ARG A 132 6.36 49.94 -14.21
N GLY A 133 6.17 49.17 -13.14
CA GLY A 133 7.01 49.23 -11.94
C GLY A 133 8.45 48.72 -12.14
N GLN A 134 8.68 47.93 -13.20
CA GLN A 134 10.03 47.58 -13.68
C GLN A 134 10.65 48.73 -14.47
N LEU A 135 9.90 49.32 -15.41
CA LEU A 135 10.37 50.43 -16.26
C LEU A 135 10.74 51.70 -15.47
N VAL A 136 9.93 52.06 -14.46
CA VAL A 136 10.16 53.24 -13.59
C VAL A 136 11.43 53.10 -12.73
N ARG A 137 11.84 51.87 -12.38
CA ARG A 137 13.12 51.63 -11.67
C ARG A 137 14.33 51.68 -12.61
N SER A 138 14.12 51.31 -13.88
CA SER A 138 15.14 51.33 -14.92
C SER A 138 15.23 52.67 -15.66
N GLU A 139 14.60 53.74 -15.16
CA GLU A 139 14.75 55.10 -15.71
C GLU A 139 16.18 55.64 -15.52
N VAL A 140 17.13 55.14 -16.31
CA VAL A 140 18.05 55.94 -17.12
C VAL A 140 18.44 55.09 -18.33
N ILE A 141 18.37 55.67 -19.53
CA ILE A 141 18.91 55.18 -20.81
C ILE A 141 17.96 54.24 -21.58
N PHE A 142 17.08 54.79 -22.43
CA PHE A 142 16.87 54.39 -23.84
C PHE A 142 15.74 55.26 -24.44
N ASP A 143 16.11 56.13 -25.36
CA ASP A 143 15.27 57.21 -25.95
C ASP A 143 14.54 56.76 -27.25
N GLU A 144 14.29 55.46 -27.43
CA GLU A 144 13.69 54.88 -28.65
C GLU A 144 12.64 53.80 -28.34
N ALA A 145 11.65 54.09 -27.49
CA ALA A 145 10.50 53.20 -27.27
C ALA A 145 9.27 53.67 -28.06
N ASP A 146 8.61 52.72 -28.73
CA ASP A 146 7.39 52.88 -29.53
C ASP A 146 6.22 53.44 -28.69
N PRO A 147 5.65 54.61 -29.01
CA PRO A 147 4.67 55.32 -28.16
C PRO A 147 3.36 54.56 -27.93
N GLU A 148 3.05 53.54 -28.74
CA GLU A 148 1.87 52.68 -28.55
C GLU A 148 2.05 51.57 -27.51
N GLN A 149 3.28 51.32 -27.02
CA GLN A 149 3.60 50.26 -26.04
C GLN A 149 3.93 50.79 -24.64
N MET A 150 3.79 52.10 -24.40
CA MET A 150 4.03 52.69 -23.08
C MET A 150 2.87 52.36 -22.11
N PRO A 151 3.15 51.86 -20.90
CA PRO A 151 2.12 51.56 -19.92
C PRO A 151 1.37 52.84 -19.53
N THR A 152 0.04 52.79 -19.52
CA THR A 152 -0.80 53.95 -19.19
C THR A 152 -0.69 54.28 -17.70
N GLU A 153 -0.86 55.57 -17.32
CA GLU A 153 -0.79 56.03 -15.92
C GLU A 153 -1.77 55.34 -14.95
N LYS A 154 -2.72 54.56 -15.48
CA LYS A 154 -3.73 53.81 -14.72
C LYS A 154 -3.32 52.39 -14.33
N GLU A 155 -2.19 51.87 -14.81
CA GLU A 155 -1.73 50.52 -14.42
C GLU A 155 -1.09 50.54 -13.02
N PRO A 156 -1.47 49.60 -12.11
CA PRO A 156 -0.92 49.52 -10.76
C PRO A 156 0.56 49.13 -10.78
N GLU A 157 1.37 49.71 -9.88
CA GLU A 157 2.81 49.43 -9.78
C GLU A 157 3.11 47.94 -9.47
N PHE A 158 2.17 47.28 -8.79
CA PHE A 158 2.25 45.87 -8.43
C PHE A 158 1.01 45.11 -8.90
N GLU A 159 1.25 43.96 -9.51
CA GLU A 159 0.25 42.96 -9.90
C GLU A 159 0.20 41.84 -8.87
N GLN A 160 -0.98 41.27 -8.67
CA GLN A 160 -1.15 40.11 -7.82
C GLN A 160 -0.50 38.88 -8.48
N ALA A 161 0.37 38.21 -7.74
CA ALA A 161 1.05 37.00 -8.19
C ALA A 161 0.57 35.79 -7.38
N LYS A 162 0.66 34.62 -7.99
CA LYS A 162 0.37 33.35 -7.31
C LYS A 162 1.32 33.15 -6.12
N PRO A 163 0.85 32.46 -5.05
CA PRO A 163 1.75 31.95 -4.03
C PRO A 163 2.93 31.19 -4.62
N LEU A 164 4.08 31.24 -3.95
CA LEU A 164 5.33 30.67 -4.46
C LEU A 164 5.20 29.16 -4.72
N ALA A 165 4.55 28.41 -3.82
CA ALA A 165 4.35 26.98 -4.01
C ALA A 165 3.47 26.64 -5.21
N GLU A 166 2.43 27.43 -5.48
CA GLU A 166 1.58 27.24 -6.67
C GLU A 166 2.40 27.47 -7.95
N GLU A 167 3.21 28.53 -8.00
CA GLU A 167 4.07 28.84 -9.14
C GLU A 167 5.15 27.77 -9.37
N ILE A 168 5.74 27.22 -8.30
CA ILE A 168 6.67 26.09 -8.38
C ILE A 168 5.96 24.86 -8.95
N ILE A 169 4.79 24.51 -8.42
CA ILE A 169 4.03 23.33 -8.86
C ILE A 169 3.65 23.46 -10.33
N ASP A 170 3.10 24.60 -10.75
CA ASP A 170 2.74 24.86 -12.15
C ASP A 170 3.98 24.72 -13.06
N THR A 171 5.11 25.31 -12.66
CA THR A 171 6.36 25.24 -13.41
C THR A 171 6.83 23.79 -13.58
N LEU A 172 6.76 22.97 -12.53
CA LEU A 172 7.15 21.55 -12.59
C LEU A 172 6.20 20.74 -13.46
N ILE A 173 4.89 20.98 -13.38
CA ILE A 173 3.89 20.33 -14.24
C ILE A 173 4.12 20.71 -15.70
N ASP A 174 4.47 21.95 -16.01
CA ASP A 174 4.81 22.35 -17.37
C ASP A 174 6.08 21.70 -17.88
N LEU A 175 7.12 21.63 -17.03
CA LEU A 175 8.40 20.99 -17.36
C LEU A 175 8.25 19.49 -17.64
N LEU A 176 7.24 18.80 -17.07
CA LEU A 176 6.89 17.42 -17.40
C LEU A 176 6.38 17.23 -18.84
N PHE A 177 5.96 18.32 -19.48
CA PHE A 177 5.36 18.34 -20.83
C PHE A 177 6.04 19.38 -21.73
N PHE A 178 7.35 19.56 -21.56
CA PHE A 178 8.12 20.61 -22.21
C PHE A 178 8.96 20.03 -23.36
N ALA A 179 8.82 20.61 -24.55
CA ALA A 179 9.53 20.23 -25.76
C ALA A 179 11.05 20.41 -25.60
N ASP A 180 11.83 19.47 -26.15
CA ASP A 180 13.29 19.39 -26.07
C ASP A 180 13.87 19.14 -24.66
N PHE A 181 13.04 19.14 -23.61
CA PHE A 181 13.48 18.85 -22.23
C PHE A 181 12.92 17.52 -21.70
N THR A 182 11.62 17.29 -21.87
CA THR A 182 10.95 16.03 -21.49
C THR A 182 10.10 15.46 -22.61
N LEU A 183 9.93 16.18 -23.73
CA LEU A 183 9.21 15.73 -24.93
C LEU A 183 10.04 16.01 -26.19
N PRO A 184 9.74 15.38 -27.33
CA PRO A 184 10.34 15.71 -28.61
C PRO A 184 10.15 17.18 -29.02
N PRO A 185 11.00 17.70 -29.92
CA PRO A 185 10.89 19.06 -30.45
C PRO A 185 9.52 19.34 -31.07
N VAL A 186 9.05 20.57 -30.90
CA VAL A 186 7.85 21.08 -31.56
C VAL A 186 8.22 22.08 -32.66
N PRO A 187 7.41 22.20 -33.74
CA PRO A 187 7.65 23.19 -34.78
C PRO A 187 7.73 24.63 -34.24
N ALA A 188 8.58 25.45 -34.86
CA ALA A 188 8.76 26.86 -34.50
C ALA A 188 7.42 27.63 -34.47
N GLY A 189 7.25 28.49 -33.47
CA GLY A 189 6.03 29.29 -33.27
C GLY A 189 4.90 28.59 -32.50
N LYS A 190 5.04 27.31 -32.13
CA LYS A 190 4.12 26.63 -31.21
C LYS A 190 4.58 26.77 -29.76
N SER A 191 3.64 26.65 -28.82
CA SER A 191 3.95 26.56 -27.39
C SER A 191 4.92 25.40 -27.12
N LYS A 192 5.99 25.68 -26.37
CA LYS A 192 6.93 24.66 -25.91
C LYS A 192 6.31 23.69 -24.91
N VAL A 193 5.27 24.10 -24.19
CA VAL A 193 4.50 23.23 -23.29
C VAL A 193 3.36 22.60 -24.09
N THR A 194 3.37 21.27 -24.20
CA THR A 194 2.32 20.49 -24.87
C THR A 194 1.94 19.29 -24.01
N TYR A 195 0.77 19.33 -23.38
CA TYR A 195 0.26 18.26 -22.51
C TYR A 195 -0.11 16.97 -23.28
N ALA A 196 0.90 16.26 -23.78
CA ALA A 196 0.78 15.00 -24.51
C ALA A 196 1.01 13.79 -23.59
N ILE A 197 0.22 12.74 -23.77
CA ILE A 197 0.32 11.52 -22.95
C ILE A 197 1.57 10.71 -23.36
N TRP A 198 2.47 10.45 -22.42
CA TRP A 198 3.80 9.88 -22.72
C TRP A 198 3.75 8.48 -23.33
N GLN A 199 2.87 7.60 -22.81
CA GLN A 199 2.79 6.20 -23.18
C GLN A 199 1.38 5.85 -23.66
N SER A 200 1.30 4.92 -24.62
CA SER A 200 -0.01 4.41 -25.05
C SER A 200 -0.68 3.58 -23.96
N GLY A 201 -2.01 3.56 -23.98
CA GLY A 201 -2.87 2.96 -22.97
C GLY A 201 -4.17 3.75 -22.85
N VAL A 202 -4.58 4.07 -21.63
CA VAL A 202 -5.78 4.87 -21.37
C VAL A 202 -5.62 6.26 -21.98
N GLY A 203 -6.62 6.69 -22.75
CA GLY A 203 -6.68 8.04 -23.33
C GLY A 203 -5.71 8.32 -24.49
N CYS A 204 -4.81 7.38 -24.84
CA CYS A 204 -3.83 7.58 -25.91
C CYS A 204 -3.41 6.25 -26.56
N ASN A 205 -3.52 6.15 -27.88
CA ASN A 205 -3.12 4.93 -28.60
C ASN A 205 -1.69 5.02 -29.17
N THR A 206 -1.15 6.23 -29.32
CA THR A 206 0.15 6.48 -29.94
C THR A 206 1.08 7.12 -28.91
N PRO A 207 2.15 6.44 -28.47
CA PRO A 207 3.06 7.02 -27.48
C PRO A 207 3.81 8.20 -28.08
N VAL A 208 4.26 9.11 -27.20
CA VAL A 208 5.23 10.13 -27.57
C VAL A 208 6.62 9.47 -27.59
N ALA A 209 7.44 9.82 -28.59
CA ALA A 209 8.82 9.35 -28.63
C ALA A 209 9.57 9.81 -27.36
N SER A 210 10.32 8.91 -26.73
CA SER A 210 11.00 9.17 -25.47
C SER A 210 12.44 8.68 -25.52
N THR A 211 13.36 9.49 -25.01
CA THR A 211 14.78 9.14 -24.84
C THR A 211 15.07 8.84 -23.36
N LYS A 212 16.27 8.33 -23.06
CA LYS A 212 16.68 8.08 -21.67
C LYS A 212 16.83 9.39 -20.89
N GLU A 213 17.27 10.44 -21.57
CA GLU A 213 17.42 11.79 -21.05
C GLU A 213 16.06 12.36 -20.66
N TYR A 214 15.05 12.27 -21.53
CA TYR A 214 13.68 12.69 -21.20
C TYR A 214 13.09 11.93 -20.02
N GLU A 215 13.32 10.60 -19.96
CA GLU A 215 12.89 9.79 -18.81
C GLU A 215 13.61 10.18 -17.51
N SER A 216 14.90 10.50 -17.58
CA SER A 216 15.69 10.99 -16.45
C SER A 216 15.19 12.36 -15.96
N ASN A 217 14.95 13.31 -16.87
CA ASN A 217 14.44 14.64 -16.54
C ASN A 217 13.06 14.55 -15.89
N ARG A 218 12.14 13.73 -16.43
CA ARG A 218 10.84 13.43 -15.80
C ARG A 218 11.00 12.85 -14.40
N THR A 219 11.96 11.94 -14.20
CA THR A 219 12.24 11.32 -12.90
C THR A 219 12.61 12.37 -11.85
N GLU A 220 13.49 13.32 -12.17
CA GLU A 220 13.89 14.38 -11.23
C GLU A 220 12.73 15.33 -10.90
N ILE A 221 11.92 15.69 -11.89
CA ILE A 221 10.73 16.52 -11.67
C ILE A 221 9.69 15.82 -10.79
N LEU A 222 9.41 14.53 -11.05
CA LEU A 222 8.49 13.73 -10.24
C LEU A 222 9.00 13.58 -8.79
N ARG A 223 10.31 13.44 -8.60
CA ARG A 223 10.93 13.37 -7.27
C ARG A 223 10.73 14.66 -6.47
N LEU A 224 10.81 15.84 -7.10
CA LEU A 224 10.51 17.11 -6.44
C LEU A 224 9.00 17.29 -6.18
N LEU A 225 8.12 16.89 -7.11
CA LEU A 225 6.67 16.91 -6.89
C LEU A 225 6.27 16.04 -5.67
N LEU A 226 6.85 14.85 -5.54
CA LEU A 226 6.69 14.01 -4.36
C LEU A 226 7.29 14.64 -3.09
N THR A 227 8.41 15.34 -3.23
CA THR A 227 9.01 16.09 -2.11
C THR A 227 8.08 17.20 -1.62
N LEU A 228 7.42 17.94 -2.52
CA LEU A 228 6.42 18.94 -2.16
C LEU A 228 5.19 18.31 -1.46
N ALA A 229 4.79 17.11 -1.88
CA ALA A 229 3.71 16.34 -1.23
C ALA A 229 4.12 15.72 0.13
N SER A 230 5.43 15.61 0.40
CA SER A 230 5.97 14.85 1.53
C SER A 230 5.78 15.48 2.91
N LYS A 231 5.21 16.70 2.98
CA LYS A 231 4.75 17.29 4.25
C LYS A 231 3.87 16.33 5.05
N SER A 232 3.17 15.44 4.36
CA SER A 232 2.41 14.32 4.94
C SER A 232 3.19 13.50 5.96
N MET A 233 4.47 13.21 5.71
CA MET A 233 5.32 12.40 6.60
C MET A 233 5.67 13.09 7.93
N TYR A 234 5.51 14.41 7.99
CA TYR A 234 5.83 15.23 9.16
C TYR A 234 4.59 15.57 9.99
N MET A 235 3.51 14.80 9.82
CA MET A 235 2.27 14.91 10.58
C MET A 235 1.92 13.55 11.17
N SER A 236 1.28 13.51 12.34
CA SER A 236 0.81 12.23 12.90
C SER A 236 -0.36 11.67 12.07
N ALA A 237 -0.50 10.34 12.03
CA ALA A 237 -1.56 9.65 11.27
C ALA A 237 -2.99 10.12 11.61
N GLY A 238 -3.26 10.54 12.85
CA GLY A 238 -4.59 11.04 13.25
C GLY A 238 -4.91 12.46 12.76
N ILE A 239 -3.89 13.26 12.44
CA ILE A 239 -4.05 14.67 12.03
C ILE A 239 -4.04 14.80 10.51
N LEU A 240 -3.24 13.99 9.81
CA LEU A 240 -3.00 14.11 8.38
C LEU A 240 -4.29 14.14 7.54
N PRO A 241 -5.25 13.20 7.69
CA PRO A 241 -6.47 13.20 6.88
C PRO A 241 -7.38 14.41 7.13
N VAL A 242 -7.25 15.06 8.28
CA VAL A 242 -8.10 16.18 8.70
C VAL A 242 -7.50 17.51 8.25
N LYS A 243 -6.19 17.69 8.44
CA LYS A 243 -5.49 18.94 8.10
C LYS A 243 -5.04 18.96 6.63
N GLY A 244 -4.70 17.81 6.08
CA GLY A 244 -4.19 17.63 4.72
C GLY A 244 -2.88 18.38 4.43
N VAL A 245 -2.51 18.40 3.15
CA VAL A 245 -1.31 19.03 2.62
C VAL A 245 -1.68 19.95 1.46
N LYS A 246 -1.38 21.25 1.61
CA LYS A 246 -1.71 22.28 0.62
C LYS A 246 -1.20 21.98 -0.79
N ALA A 247 0.01 21.43 -0.92
CA ALA A 247 0.58 21.02 -2.22
C ALA A 247 -0.26 19.95 -2.93
N ILE A 248 -0.72 18.94 -2.19
CA ILE A 248 -1.57 17.88 -2.75
C ILE A 248 -2.98 18.44 -3.02
N THR A 249 -3.52 19.29 -2.14
CA THR A 249 -4.79 19.98 -2.38
C THR A 249 -4.75 20.77 -3.68
N TYR A 250 -3.71 21.59 -3.91
CA TYR A 250 -3.58 22.40 -5.12
C TYR A 250 -3.52 21.53 -6.39
N LEU A 251 -2.70 20.48 -6.38
CA LEU A 251 -2.64 19.52 -7.48
C LEU A 251 -3.99 18.83 -7.73
N ALA A 252 -4.59 18.27 -6.68
CA ALA A 252 -5.81 17.46 -6.78
C ALA A 252 -7.06 18.26 -7.14
N THR A 253 -7.08 19.57 -6.85
CA THR A 253 -8.20 20.49 -7.13
C THR A 253 -8.00 21.33 -8.39
N CYS A 254 -6.98 21.03 -9.21
CA CYS A 254 -6.75 21.70 -10.49
C CYS A 254 -7.97 21.56 -11.43
N PRO A 255 -8.62 22.67 -11.83
CA PRO A 255 -9.81 22.62 -12.67
C PRO A 255 -9.50 22.36 -14.15
N ASP A 256 -8.24 22.51 -14.59
CA ASP A 256 -7.86 22.29 -15.97
C ASP A 256 -7.87 20.80 -16.31
N LYS A 257 -8.91 20.40 -17.03
CA LYS A 257 -9.12 19.03 -17.48
C LYS A 257 -7.98 18.50 -18.35
N GLN A 258 -7.37 19.33 -19.21
CA GLN A 258 -6.30 18.87 -20.09
C GLN A 258 -5.06 18.51 -19.27
N VAL A 259 -4.67 19.39 -18.34
CA VAL A 259 -3.53 19.17 -17.44
C VAL A 259 -3.75 17.89 -16.62
N VAL A 260 -4.89 17.79 -15.94
CA VAL A 260 -5.18 16.65 -15.06
C VAL A 260 -5.20 15.33 -15.83
N LEU A 261 -5.86 15.28 -17.00
CA LEU A 261 -5.91 14.05 -17.79
C LEU A 261 -4.54 13.67 -18.37
N SER A 262 -3.76 14.64 -18.82
CA SER A 262 -2.43 14.35 -19.38
C SER A 262 -1.47 13.85 -18.30
N VAL A 263 -1.50 14.41 -17.09
CA VAL A 263 -0.75 13.87 -15.94
C VAL A 263 -1.27 12.48 -15.59
N LEU A 264 -2.57 12.33 -15.33
CA LEU A 264 -3.19 11.06 -14.91
C LEU A 264 -2.85 9.91 -15.88
N CYS A 265 -3.11 10.10 -17.17
CA CYS A 265 -2.88 9.08 -18.18
C CYS A 265 -1.38 8.81 -18.39
N SER A 266 -0.52 9.82 -18.29
CA SER A 266 0.93 9.62 -18.41
C SER A 266 1.49 8.78 -17.28
N LEU A 267 1.12 9.08 -16.02
CA LEU A 267 1.54 8.28 -14.86
C LEU A 267 0.97 6.85 -14.96
N LEU A 268 -0.34 6.74 -15.19
CA LEU A 268 -1.05 5.45 -15.26
C LEU A 268 -0.51 4.54 -16.38
N ASN A 269 -0.39 5.06 -17.60
CA ASN A 269 0.08 4.26 -18.74
C ASN A 269 1.55 3.87 -18.59
N THR A 270 2.39 4.77 -18.06
CA THR A 270 3.81 4.47 -17.81
C THR A 270 3.95 3.34 -16.80
N THR A 271 3.16 3.37 -15.73
CA THR A 271 3.13 2.32 -14.70
C THR A 271 2.64 0.98 -15.24
N LEU A 272 1.51 0.94 -15.93
CA LEU A 272 0.85 -0.32 -16.33
C LEU A 272 1.44 -0.94 -17.60
N LYS A 273 2.08 -0.15 -18.46
CA LYS A 273 2.74 -0.65 -19.67
C LYS A 273 4.13 -1.22 -19.38
N TYR A 274 4.74 -0.90 -18.24
CA TYR A 274 6.03 -1.44 -17.87
C TYR A 274 5.99 -2.98 -17.83
N ASN A 275 7.00 -3.61 -18.42
CA ASN A 275 7.17 -5.05 -18.45
C ASN A 275 8.64 -5.38 -18.13
N PRO A 276 8.95 -5.83 -16.90
CA PRO A 276 10.32 -6.16 -16.53
C PRO A 276 10.81 -7.48 -17.14
N ALA A 277 9.92 -8.30 -17.71
CA ALA A 277 10.24 -9.61 -18.25
C ALA A 277 10.73 -9.57 -19.71
N THR A 278 10.63 -8.43 -20.41
CA THR A 278 10.86 -8.40 -21.86
C THR A 278 12.32 -8.67 -22.25
N TRP A 279 13.31 -8.37 -21.39
CA TRP A 279 14.74 -8.57 -21.68
C TRP A 279 15.57 -8.71 -20.39
N ARG A 280 15.38 -9.77 -19.59
CA ARG A 280 16.27 -10.04 -18.44
C ARG A 280 16.95 -11.39 -18.56
N VAL A 281 18.28 -11.37 -18.46
CA VAL A 281 19.13 -12.54 -18.20
C VAL A 281 19.11 -12.80 -16.68
N PRO A 282 19.22 -14.05 -16.18
CA PRO A 282 19.31 -14.31 -14.74
C PRO A 282 20.37 -13.42 -14.06
N TYR A 283 20.06 -12.89 -12.86
CA TYR A 283 20.93 -12.01 -12.06
C TYR A 283 21.25 -10.61 -12.61
N ASP A 284 20.62 -10.17 -13.70
CA ASP A 284 20.85 -8.84 -14.30
C ASP A 284 20.68 -7.67 -13.29
N HIS A 285 19.74 -7.82 -12.36
CA HIS A 285 19.47 -6.88 -11.26
C HIS A 285 20.62 -6.68 -10.25
N VAL A 286 21.64 -7.56 -10.26
CA VAL A 286 22.83 -7.45 -9.41
C VAL A 286 23.83 -6.47 -10.01
N VAL A 287 23.87 -6.36 -11.34
CA VAL A 287 24.87 -5.64 -12.12
C VAL A 287 24.33 -4.30 -12.66
N PHE A 288 23.09 -4.25 -13.13
CA PHE A 288 22.52 -3.06 -13.77
C PHE A 288 21.36 -2.43 -12.98
N LYS A 289 21.36 -1.09 -12.91
CA LYS A 289 20.26 -0.29 -12.34
C LYS A 289 19.27 0.06 -13.46
N ASP A 290 18.07 -0.49 -13.40
CA ASP A 290 17.00 -0.17 -14.35
C ASP A 290 16.44 1.24 -14.09
N GLN A 291 16.91 2.24 -14.84
CA GLN A 291 16.44 3.63 -14.73
C GLN A 291 14.95 3.76 -15.01
N ARG A 292 14.41 2.95 -15.93
CA ARG A 292 12.98 2.96 -16.26
C ARG A 292 12.14 2.45 -15.10
N GLN A 293 12.64 1.48 -14.34
CA GLN A 293 12.00 1.04 -13.09
C GLN A 293 11.90 2.18 -12.06
N VAL A 294 12.91 3.05 -11.98
CA VAL A 294 12.88 4.23 -11.08
C VAL A 294 11.80 5.22 -11.51
N LEU A 295 11.72 5.54 -12.81
CA LEU A 295 10.64 6.37 -13.35
C LEU A 295 9.26 5.79 -13.03
N VAL A 296 9.06 4.50 -13.29
CA VAL A 296 7.79 3.79 -13.01
C VAL A 296 7.42 3.85 -11.54
N THR A 297 8.41 3.76 -10.64
CA THR A 297 8.22 3.86 -9.19
C THR A 297 7.71 5.24 -8.80
N TYR A 298 8.33 6.32 -9.27
CA TYR A 298 7.83 7.67 -8.99
C TYR A 298 6.49 7.96 -9.65
N CYS A 299 6.22 7.39 -10.84
CA CYS A 299 4.93 7.51 -11.49
C CYS A 299 3.80 6.90 -10.65
N VAL A 300 3.95 5.66 -10.17
CA VAL A 300 2.91 5.01 -9.36
C VAL A 300 2.77 5.69 -8.00
N GLN A 301 3.87 6.15 -7.39
CA GLN A 301 3.83 6.84 -6.11
C GLN A 301 3.10 8.18 -6.19
N LEU A 302 3.45 9.03 -7.16
CA LEU A 302 2.75 10.31 -7.34
C LEU A 302 1.29 10.09 -7.72
N LEU A 303 1.01 9.10 -8.58
CA LEU A 303 -0.36 8.72 -8.95
C LEU A 303 -1.20 8.35 -7.72
N LEU A 304 -0.67 7.49 -6.84
CA LEU A 304 -1.34 7.09 -5.62
C LEU A 304 -1.51 8.25 -4.64
N VAL A 305 -0.48 9.08 -4.44
CA VAL A 305 -0.56 10.28 -3.60
C VAL A 305 -1.70 11.19 -4.09
N LEU A 306 -1.87 11.35 -5.39
CA LEU A 306 -2.94 12.19 -5.96
C LEU A 306 -4.33 11.55 -5.89
N ILE A 307 -4.47 10.24 -6.09
CA ILE A 307 -5.78 9.56 -6.10
C ILE A 307 -6.32 9.31 -4.68
N LEU A 308 -5.44 8.95 -3.75
CA LEU A 308 -5.79 8.55 -2.39
C LEU A 308 -6.14 9.77 -1.53
N TYR A 309 -5.51 10.93 -1.80
CA TYR A 309 -5.59 12.11 -0.96
C TYR A 309 -7.03 12.54 -0.60
N PRO A 310 -7.39 12.48 0.70
CA PRO A 310 -8.65 13.02 1.20
C PRO A 310 -8.52 14.54 1.30
N ILE A 311 -9.22 15.28 0.44
CA ILE A 311 -9.15 16.74 0.49
C ILE A 311 -9.85 17.22 1.77
N PRO A 312 -9.18 17.98 2.65
CA PRO A 312 -9.79 18.54 3.86
C PRO A 312 -11.05 19.35 3.54
N GLU A 313 -12.13 19.12 4.30
CA GLU A 313 -13.36 19.90 4.13
C GLU A 313 -13.21 21.29 4.79
N PRO A 314 -13.45 22.39 4.07
CA PRO A 314 -13.27 23.75 4.59
C PRO A 314 -14.36 24.19 5.61
N GLY A 315 -15.21 23.27 6.08
CA GLY A 315 -16.32 23.53 7.01
C GLY A 315 -17.52 24.27 6.38
N ASN A 316 -17.28 25.16 5.41
CA ASN A 316 -18.31 25.91 4.69
C ASN A 316 -18.20 25.68 3.16
N GLY A 317 -19.30 25.28 2.53
CA GLY A 317 -19.40 25.10 1.06
C GLY A 317 -19.43 23.64 0.61
N PRO A 318 -19.51 23.39 -0.73
CA PRO A 318 -19.43 22.05 -1.28
C PRO A 318 -18.03 21.47 -1.05
N ALA A 319 -17.97 20.18 -0.70
CA ALA A 319 -16.69 19.50 -0.51
C ALA A 319 -15.85 19.61 -1.80
N PRO A 320 -14.57 20.01 -1.70
CA PRO A 320 -13.70 20.13 -2.86
C PRO A 320 -13.52 18.79 -3.56
N LYS A 321 -13.44 18.84 -4.89
CA LYS A 321 -13.41 17.64 -5.73
C LYS A 321 -11.98 17.26 -6.07
N ASN A 322 -11.61 16.01 -5.82
CA ASN A 322 -10.35 15.44 -6.32
C ASN A 322 -10.53 15.05 -7.79
N PHE A 323 -9.94 15.82 -8.70
CA PHE A 323 -10.11 15.62 -10.14
C PHE A 323 -9.39 14.38 -10.66
N PHE A 324 -8.25 13.98 -10.08
CA PHE A 324 -7.56 12.73 -10.44
C PHE A 324 -8.43 11.51 -10.14
N ARG A 325 -8.92 11.42 -8.89
CA ARG A 325 -9.86 10.37 -8.47
C ARG A 325 -11.13 10.38 -9.32
N HIS A 326 -11.67 11.57 -9.59
CA HIS A 326 -12.87 11.72 -10.40
C HIS A 326 -12.71 11.16 -11.81
N PHE A 327 -11.64 11.52 -12.52
CA PHE A 327 -11.43 11.06 -13.89
C PHE A 327 -11.11 9.56 -13.95
N LEU A 328 -10.38 9.00 -12.97
CA LEU A 328 -10.20 7.55 -12.86
C LEU A 328 -11.55 6.82 -12.66
N GLY A 329 -12.43 7.37 -11.82
CA GLY A 329 -13.79 6.89 -11.60
C GLY A 329 -14.72 7.00 -12.82
N ARG A 330 -14.35 7.80 -13.83
CA ARG A 330 -15.11 8.02 -15.07
C ARG A 330 -14.63 7.16 -16.25
N LEU A 331 -13.57 6.37 -16.08
CA LEU A 331 -13.19 5.35 -17.07
C LEU A 331 -14.34 4.37 -17.28
N HIS A 332 -14.58 3.99 -18.53
CA HIS A 332 -15.75 3.19 -18.88
C HIS A 332 -15.57 2.32 -20.11
N ARG A 333 -14.50 2.51 -20.90
CA ARG A 333 -14.28 1.70 -22.10
C ARG A 333 -13.74 0.33 -21.67
N PRO A 334 -14.29 -0.78 -22.18
CA PRO A 334 -13.79 -2.11 -21.85
C PRO A 334 -12.31 -2.31 -22.17
N GLN A 335 -11.82 -1.69 -23.26
CA GLN A 335 -10.39 -1.71 -23.62
C GLN A 335 -9.50 -1.05 -22.56
N ASP A 336 -9.96 0.06 -21.96
CA ASP A 336 -9.24 0.71 -20.87
C ASP A 336 -9.19 -0.20 -19.64
N PHE A 337 -10.31 -0.85 -19.29
CA PHE A 337 -10.36 -1.79 -18.17
C PHE A 337 -9.49 -3.03 -18.39
N GLN A 338 -9.49 -3.58 -19.61
CA GLN A 338 -8.60 -4.67 -19.97
C GLN A 338 -7.13 -4.27 -19.82
N PHE A 339 -6.76 -3.07 -20.29
CA PHE A 339 -5.41 -2.53 -20.12
C PHE A 339 -5.02 -2.38 -18.63
N LEU A 340 -5.94 -1.92 -17.77
CA LEU A 340 -5.72 -1.86 -16.32
C LEU A 340 -5.45 -3.26 -15.74
N VAL A 341 -6.33 -4.22 -16.03
CA VAL A 341 -6.22 -5.59 -15.53
C VAL A 341 -4.92 -6.24 -15.97
N ASP A 342 -4.58 -6.16 -17.25
CA ASP A 342 -3.39 -6.80 -17.81
C ASP A 342 -2.10 -6.15 -17.28
N GLY A 343 -2.09 -4.83 -17.08
CA GLY A 343 -0.96 -4.13 -16.47
C GLY A 343 -0.76 -4.49 -15.00
N MET A 344 -1.84 -4.51 -14.20
CA MET A 344 -1.79 -4.85 -12.78
C MET A 344 -1.40 -6.32 -12.57
N THR A 345 -2.05 -7.25 -13.27
CA THR A 345 -1.74 -8.69 -13.16
C THR A 345 -0.32 -9.01 -13.59
N ARG A 346 0.21 -8.36 -14.63
CA ARG A 346 1.62 -8.54 -15.06
C ARG A 346 2.61 -8.21 -13.95
N VAL A 347 2.33 -7.22 -13.10
CA VAL A 347 3.21 -6.83 -11.99
C VAL A 347 3.01 -7.78 -10.80
N LEU A 348 1.75 -8.07 -10.45
CA LEU A 348 1.42 -8.88 -9.29
C LEU A 348 1.77 -10.36 -9.44
N ASN A 349 1.76 -10.91 -10.66
CA ASN A 349 2.08 -12.32 -10.95
C ASN A 349 3.58 -12.64 -10.89
N GLN A 350 4.47 -11.66 -10.83
CA GLN A 350 5.91 -11.92 -10.97
C GLN A 350 6.49 -12.78 -9.86
N PRO A 351 6.15 -12.59 -8.56
CA PRO A 351 6.64 -13.48 -7.52
C PRO A 351 6.12 -14.91 -7.67
N LEU A 352 4.91 -15.09 -8.21
CA LEU A 352 4.36 -16.42 -8.51
C LEU A 352 5.20 -17.14 -9.57
N GLN A 353 5.62 -16.43 -10.63
CA GLN A 353 6.47 -16.97 -11.70
C GLN A 353 7.93 -17.18 -11.29
N ALA A 354 8.47 -16.31 -10.42
CA ALA A 354 9.83 -16.45 -9.92
C ALA A 354 10.01 -17.71 -9.05
N ASN A 355 8.99 -18.08 -8.27
CA ASN A 355 9.00 -19.29 -7.44
C ASN A 355 8.92 -20.60 -8.25
N THR A 356 8.60 -20.53 -9.54
CA THR A 356 8.66 -21.69 -10.46
C THR A 356 10.00 -21.82 -11.19
N SER A 357 10.93 -20.88 -11.02
CA SER A 357 12.25 -20.93 -11.66
C SER A 357 13.22 -21.81 -10.86
N TYR A 358 13.90 -22.75 -11.55
CA TYR A 358 14.86 -23.70 -10.96
C TYR A 358 16.11 -23.05 -10.34
N LEU A 359 16.33 -21.74 -10.55
CA LEU A 359 17.49 -20.99 -10.04
C LEU A 359 17.07 -20.09 -8.86
N PRO A 360 17.45 -20.44 -7.61
CA PRO A 360 17.14 -19.62 -6.43
C PRO A 360 17.71 -18.20 -6.55
N GLY A 361 16.92 -17.17 -6.27
CA GLY A 361 17.38 -15.78 -6.30
C GLY A 361 17.69 -15.21 -7.70
N SER A 362 17.37 -15.94 -8.77
CA SER A 362 17.57 -15.50 -10.15
C SER A 362 16.80 -14.23 -10.52
N HIS A 363 15.64 -14.02 -9.88
CA HIS A 363 14.79 -12.85 -10.04
C HIS A 363 14.56 -12.16 -8.69
N LYS A 364 14.80 -10.84 -8.62
CA LYS A 364 14.37 -10.01 -7.50
C LYS A 364 12.87 -9.74 -7.62
N SER A 365 12.09 -9.99 -6.57
CA SER A 365 10.68 -9.57 -6.53
C SER A 365 10.58 -8.06 -6.73
N LEU A 366 9.62 -7.61 -7.54
CA LEU A 366 9.40 -6.17 -7.71
C LEU A 366 9.05 -5.55 -6.36
N THR A 367 9.73 -4.45 -6.06
CA THR A 367 9.62 -3.75 -4.77
C THR A 367 8.30 -3.00 -4.61
N TRP A 368 7.55 -2.80 -5.71
CA TRP A 368 6.37 -1.93 -5.76
C TRP A 368 5.04 -2.69 -6.00
N ALA A 369 5.04 -4.01 -5.76
CA ALA A 369 3.80 -4.79 -5.73
C ALA A 369 2.76 -4.22 -4.72
N PRO A 370 3.13 -3.75 -3.51
CA PRO A 370 2.18 -3.13 -2.60
C PRO A 370 1.48 -1.90 -3.20
N GLU A 371 2.22 -1.02 -3.86
CA GLU A 371 1.68 0.16 -4.56
C GLU A 371 0.73 -0.27 -5.69
N MET A 372 1.02 -1.37 -6.39
CA MET A 372 0.10 -1.90 -7.40
C MET A 372 -1.20 -2.43 -6.78
N ILE A 373 -1.15 -3.09 -5.62
CA ILE A 373 -2.36 -3.51 -4.88
C ILE A 373 -3.15 -2.29 -4.40
N MET A 374 -2.49 -1.21 -3.97
CA MET A 374 -3.15 0.06 -3.65
C MET A 374 -3.86 0.63 -4.87
N LEU A 375 -3.21 0.65 -6.03
CA LEU A 375 -3.82 1.16 -7.27
C LEU A 375 -5.04 0.32 -7.68
N PHE A 376 -4.93 -1.00 -7.57
CA PHE A 376 -6.06 -1.91 -7.80
C PHE A 376 -7.21 -1.61 -6.84
N TRP A 377 -6.92 -1.47 -5.55
CA TRP A 377 -7.94 -1.17 -4.54
C TRP A 377 -8.61 0.18 -4.82
N GLU A 378 -7.85 1.20 -5.19
CA GLU A 378 -8.39 2.52 -5.53
C GLU A 378 -9.27 2.48 -6.79
N ALA A 379 -8.87 1.71 -7.81
CA ALA A 379 -9.69 1.50 -9.00
C ALA A 379 -11.03 0.81 -8.66
N LEU A 380 -11.03 -0.20 -7.78
CA LEU A 380 -12.26 -0.86 -7.30
C LEU A 380 -13.19 0.09 -6.54
N GLN A 381 -12.61 0.99 -5.74
CA GLN A 381 -13.38 1.90 -4.90
C GLN A 381 -13.98 3.06 -5.69
N CYS A 382 -13.18 3.73 -6.53
CA CYS A 382 -13.63 4.92 -7.24
C CYS A 382 -14.41 4.62 -8.53
N ASN A 383 -14.32 3.40 -9.08
CA ASN A 383 -14.95 3.04 -10.34
C ASN A 383 -15.82 1.76 -10.22
N LYS A 384 -17.13 1.94 -9.99
CA LYS A 384 -18.09 0.83 -9.94
C LYS A 384 -18.13 0.01 -11.24
N ARG A 385 -17.94 0.65 -12.40
CA ARG A 385 -17.98 -0.03 -13.72
C ARG A 385 -16.77 -0.95 -13.87
N PHE A 386 -15.59 -0.52 -13.42
CA PHE A 386 -14.41 -1.38 -13.37
C PHE A 386 -14.63 -2.58 -12.44
N ARG A 387 -15.21 -2.32 -11.25
CA ARG A 387 -15.53 -3.39 -10.30
C ARG A 387 -16.51 -4.42 -10.88
N SER A 388 -17.60 -3.97 -11.51
CA SER A 388 -18.53 -4.87 -12.23
C SER A 388 -17.81 -5.61 -13.37
N PHE A 389 -17.03 -4.91 -14.18
CA PHE A 389 -16.28 -5.51 -15.29
C PHE A 389 -15.40 -6.68 -14.85
N ILE A 390 -14.59 -6.53 -13.79
CA ILE A 390 -13.71 -7.63 -13.36
C ILE A 390 -14.49 -8.82 -12.78
N ILE A 391 -15.68 -8.59 -12.19
CA ILE A 391 -16.53 -9.65 -11.64
C ILE A 391 -17.23 -10.39 -12.79
N ASP A 392 -17.80 -9.64 -13.72
CA ASP A 392 -18.57 -10.19 -14.85
C ASP A 392 -17.68 -10.91 -15.88
N THR A 393 -16.39 -10.58 -15.93
CA THR A 393 -15.40 -11.23 -16.81
C THR A 393 -14.55 -12.30 -16.11
N ASP A 394 -14.90 -12.67 -14.87
CA ASP A 394 -14.17 -13.63 -14.02
C ASP A 394 -12.72 -13.27 -13.67
N ARG A 395 -12.20 -12.13 -14.15
CA ARG A 395 -10.85 -11.62 -13.83
C ARG A 395 -10.69 -11.35 -12.33
N ALA A 396 -11.79 -11.17 -11.59
CA ALA A 396 -11.77 -11.07 -10.14
C ALA A 396 -11.15 -12.30 -9.45
N HIS A 397 -11.32 -13.50 -10.01
CA HIS A 397 -10.73 -14.73 -9.45
C HIS A 397 -9.21 -14.71 -9.48
N ASP A 398 -8.61 -14.22 -10.57
CA ASP A 398 -7.16 -14.02 -10.69
C ASP A 398 -6.65 -13.11 -9.56
N PHE A 399 -7.33 -11.98 -9.34
CA PHE A 399 -6.97 -11.05 -8.27
C PHE A 399 -7.19 -11.62 -6.87
N VAL A 400 -8.22 -12.46 -6.64
CA VAL A 400 -8.42 -13.17 -5.37
C VAL A 400 -7.21 -14.02 -5.04
N VAL A 401 -6.73 -14.82 -6.00
CA VAL A 401 -5.53 -15.65 -5.83
C VAL A 401 -4.30 -14.78 -5.55
N LEU A 402 -4.13 -13.68 -6.28
CA LEU A 402 -3.03 -12.74 -6.08
C LEU A 402 -3.03 -12.10 -4.69
N VAL A 403 -4.15 -11.54 -4.23
CA VAL A 403 -4.20 -10.87 -2.91
C VAL A 403 -4.07 -11.87 -1.77
N LEU A 404 -4.63 -13.08 -1.91
CA LEU A 404 -4.44 -14.16 -0.94
C LEU A 404 -3.00 -14.66 -0.92
N TYR A 405 -2.33 -14.68 -2.08
CA TYR A 405 -0.90 -14.99 -2.13
C TYR A 405 -0.09 -14.04 -1.25
N TYR A 406 -0.20 -12.73 -1.47
CA TYR A 406 0.52 -11.75 -0.66
C TYR A 406 0.11 -11.78 0.82
N ALA A 407 -1.17 -12.01 1.12
CA ALA A 407 -1.65 -12.09 2.50
C ALA A 407 -1.10 -13.32 3.24
N LEU A 408 -1.15 -14.50 2.61
CA LEU A 408 -0.71 -15.75 3.21
C LEU A 408 0.81 -15.82 3.29
N ASP A 409 1.53 -15.50 2.23
CA ASP A 409 2.99 -15.60 2.17
C ASP A 409 3.66 -14.69 3.22
N GLN A 410 3.10 -13.49 3.44
CA GLN A 410 3.66 -12.47 4.33
C GLN A 410 3.04 -12.48 5.74
N ARG A 411 2.11 -13.39 6.05
CA ARG A 411 1.32 -13.40 7.31
C ARG A 411 2.16 -13.46 8.59
N ASN A 412 3.34 -14.07 8.52
CA ASN A 412 4.21 -14.30 9.68
C ASN A 412 5.18 -13.15 9.94
N ASP A 413 5.37 -12.24 8.98
CA ASP A 413 6.31 -11.12 9.07
C ASP A 413 5.61 -9.89 9.70
N PRO A 414 6.03 -9.44 10.89
CA PRO A 414 5.48 -8.24 11.53
C PRO A 414 5.64 -6.97 10.68
N SER A 415 6.70 -6.87 9.89
CA SER A 415 6.97 -5.70 9.03
C SER A 415 6.02 -5.61 7.83
N LYS A 416 5.30 -6.70 7.52
CA LYS A 416 4.40 -6.80 6.36
C LYS A 416 2.92 -6.84 6.73
N GLN A 417 2.59 -6.65 8.01
CA GLN A 417 1.21 -6.67 8.50
C GLN A 417 0.31 -5.63 7.81
N GLY A 418 0.86 -4.46 7.46
CA GLY A 418 0.13 -3.44 6.68
C GLY A 418 -0.28 -3.94 5.28
N LEU A 419 0.59 -4.70 4.62
CA LEU A 419 0.30 -5.33 3.32
C LEU A 419 -0.76 -6.42 3.46
N VAL A 420 -0.63 -7.29 4.46
CA VAL A 420 -1.61 -8.37 4.72
C VAL A 420 -2.99 -7.76 4.95
N ARG A 421 -3.08 -6.74 5.80
CA ARG A 421 -4.32 -6.01 6.07
C ARG A 421 -4.92 -5.37 4.83
N MET A 422 -4.11 -4.72 4.00
CA MET A 422 -4.57 -4.16 2.72
C MET A 422 -5.18 -5.24 1.82
N CYS A 423 -4.51 -6.38 1.63
CA CYS A 423 -5.04 -7.50 0.84
C CYS A 423 -6.42 -7.97 1.33
N ILE A 424 -6.63 -8.04 2.65
CA ILE A 424 -7.92 -8.43 3.23
C ILE A 424 -8.98 -7.37 2.95
N PHE A 425 -8.67 -6.08 3.03
CA PHE A 425 -9.64 -5.03 2.70
C PHE A 425 -9.97 -4.96 1.21
N VAL A 426 -9.03 -5.30 0.32
CA VAL A 426 -9.33 -5.50 -1.11
C VAL A 426 -10.36 -6.62 -1.28
N LEU A 427 -10.12 -7.77 -0.64
CA LEU A 427 -11.05 -8.91 -0.71
C LEU A 427 -12.41 -8.59 -0.09
N GLN A 428 -12.44 -7.84 1.01
CA GLN A 428 -13.67 -7.34 1.62
C GLN A 428 -14.44 -6.44 0.65
N THR A 429 -13.75 -5.55 -0.06
CA THR A 429 -14.37 -4.66 -1.06
C THR A 429 -15.03 -5.44 -2.20
N LEU A 430 -14.42 -6.53 -2.66
CA LEU A 430 -15.02 -7.41 -3.68
C LEU A 430 -16.21 -8.20 -3.13
N SER A 431 -16.09 -8.69 -1.89
CA SER A 431 -17.12 -9.53 -1.26
C SER A 431 -18.49 -8.85 -1.11
N VAL A 432 -18.52 -7.51 -1.08
CA VAL A 432 -19.75 -6.70 -1.00
C VAL A 432 -20.68 -6.91 -2.19
N GLU A 433 -20.15 -7.34 -3.36
CA GLU A 433 -20.95 -7.50 -4.57
C GLU A 433 -21.59 -8.91 -4.64
N PRO A 434 -22.93 -9.03 -4.75
CA PRO A 434 -23.62 -10.32 -4.81
C PRO A 434 -23.14 -11.23 -5.95
N GLN A 435 -22.81 -10.62 -7.11
CA GLN A 435 -22.35 -11.38 -8.28
C GLN A 435 -20.96 -11.99 -8.05
N PHE A 436 -20.12 -11.35 -7.24
CA PHE A 436 -18.85 -11.94 -6.80
C PHE A 436 -19.12 -13.17 -5.93
N GLY A 437 -19.99 -13.06 -4.91
CA GLY A 437 -20.36 -14.21 -4.07
C GLY A 437 -20.85 -15.42 -4.88
N LYS A 438 -21.68 -15.18 -5.90
CA LYS A 438 -22.16 -16.24 -6.82
C LYS A 438 -21.06 -16.82 -7.71
N SER A 439 -20.14 -15.99 -8.21
CA SER A 439 -19.07 -16.45 -9.10
C SER A 439 -18.05 -17.34 -8.39
N LEU A 440 -17.97 -17.29 -7.06
CA LEU A 440 -17.08 -18.15 -6.25
C LEU A 440 -17.44 -19.64 -6.28
N ASN A 441 -18.65 -20.00 -6.71
CA ASN A 441 -19.06 -21.41 -6.85
C ASN A 441 -18.41 -22.12 -8.06
N LYS A 442 -17.66 -21.38 -8.90
CA LYS A 442 -16.88 -21.97 -10.00
C LYS A 442 -15.76 -22.85 -9.46
N THR A 443 -15.45 -23.91 -10.20
CA THR A 443 -14.30 -24.79 -9.93
C THR A 443 -13.03 -23.96 -9.89
N PHE A 444 -12.18 -24.22 -8.90
CA PHE A 444 -10.88 -23.57 -8.80
C PHE A 444 -9.94 -24.14 -9.85
N GLU A 445 -9.30 -23.27 -10.62
CA GLU A 445 -8.35 -23.64 -11.67
C GLU A 445 -6.92 -23.25 -11.28
N GLY A 446 -5.92 -23.97 -11.81
CA GLY A 446 -4.52 -23.57 -11.66
C GLY A 446 -3.87 -23.90 -10.30
N GLN A 447 -4.40 -24.84 -9.52
CA GLN A 447 -3.80 -25.25 -8.24
C GLN A 447 -2.34 -25.70 -8.36
N GLU A 448 -2.00 -26.35 -9.48
CA GLU A 448 -0.65 -26.88 -9.75
C GLU A 448 0.37 -25.80 -10.09
N SER A 449 -0.06 -24.61 -10.53
CA SER A 449 0.85 -23.49 -10.83
C SER A 449 1.12 -22.60 -9.62
N LEU A 450 0.37 -22.76 -8.52
CA LEU A 450 0.55 -21.96 -7.31
C LEU A 450 1.83 -22.34 -6.54
N PRO A 451 2.52 -21.37 -5.91
CA PRO A 451 3.60 -21.67 -4.97
C PRO A 451 3.16 -22.57 -3.81
N LEU A 452 4.09 -23.39 -3.31
CA LEU A 452 3.85 -24.31 -2.19
C LEU A 452 3.35 -23.60 -0.93
N SER A 453 3.70 -22.32 -0.73
CA SER A 453 3.29 -21.55 0.46
C SER A 453 1.77 -21.29 0.54
N ILE A 454 1.07 -21.38 -0.59
CA ILE A 454 -0.38 -21.10 -0.70
C ILE A 454 -1.18 -22.23 -1.36
N ARG A 455 -0.49 -23.29 -1.78
CA ARG A 455 -1.11 -24.49 -2.34
C ARG A 455 -1.77 -25.29 -1.23
N ILE A 456 -3.00 -25.73 -1.49
CA ILE A 456 -3.73 -26.67 -0.64
C ILE A 456 -3.50 -28.08 -1.23
N PRO A 457 -2.89 -29.02 -0.48
CA PRO A 457 -2.67 -30.39 -0.97
C PRO A 457 -3.98 -31.09 -1.34
N ASN A 458 -4.00 -31.81 -2.46
CA ASN A 458 -5.14 -32.59 -2.97
C ASN A 458 -6.45 -31.79 -3.04
N PHE A 459 -6.35 -30.54 -3.50
CA PHE A 459 -7.49 -29.63 -3.56
C PHE A 459 -8.23 -29.74 -4.89
N HIS A 460 -9.51 -30.12 -4.80
CA HIS A 460 -10.44 -30.21 -5.92
C HIS A 460 -11.76 -29.48 -5.57
N GLY A 461 -11.63 -28.22 -5.12
CA GLY A 461 -12.74 -27.41 -4.65
C GLY A 461 -13.08 -26.23 -5.58
N THR A 462 -14.00 -25.40 -5.11
CA THR A 462 -14.40 -24.13 -5.73
C THR A 462 -13.54 -22.96 -5.24
N TYR A 463 -13.67 -21.79 -5.87
CA TYR A 463 -13.07 -20.56 -5.33
C TYR A 463 -13.61 -20.21 -3.92
N ALA A 464 -14.87 -20.55 -3.62
CA ALA A 464 -15.43 -20.42 -2.28
C ALA A 464 -14.69 -21.31 -1.26
N ASP A 465 -14.41 -22.56 -1.62
CA ASP A 465 -13.63 -23.49 -0.78
C ASP A 465 -12.21 -22.96 -0.52
N TYR A 466 -11.59 -22.37 -1.55
CA TYR A 466 -10.25 -21.79 -1.47
C TYR A 466 -10.21 -20.56 -0.54
N ILE A 467 -11.16 -19.63 -0.69
CA ILE A 467 -11.28 -18.44 0.17
C ILE A 467 -11.54 -18.85 1.62
N ILE A 468 -12.52 -19.72 1.88
CA ILE A 468 -12.86 -20.15 3.25
C ILE A 468 -11.67 -20.84 3.92
N THR A 469 -10.94 -21.69 3.17
CA THR A 469 -9.73 -22.35 3.68
C THR A 469 -8.59 -21.36 3.95
N SER A 470 -8.45 -20.34 3.10
CA SER A 470 -7.45 -19.28 3.28
C SER A 470 -7.77 -18.40 4.49
N ILE A 471 -9.03 -18.00 4.66
CA ILE A 471 -9.51 -17.25 5.82
C ILE A 471 -9.29 -18.06 7.10
N TYR A 472 -9.65 -19.34 7.11
CA TYR A 472 -9.34 -20.24 8.23
C TYR A 472 -7.86 -20.22 8.60
N THR A 473 -6.99 -20.30 7.59
CA THR A 473 -5.53 -20.31 7.79
C THR A 473 -5.04 -19.00 8.38
N LEU A 474 -5.54 -17.86 7.92
CA LEU A 474 -5.19 -16.54 8.47
C LEU A 474 -5.69 -16.38 9.93
N LEU A 475 -6.93 -16.79 10.21
CA LEU A 475 -7.50 -16.73 11.56
C LEU A 475 -6.74 -17.63 12.54
N THR A 476 -6.27 -18.80 12.10
CA THR A 476 -5.60 -19.76 13.00
C THR A 476 -4.10 -19.55 13.11
N THR A 477 -3.39 -19.25 12.04
CA THR A 477 -1.92 -19.17 12.07
C THR A 477 -1.36 -17.85 12.63
N GLY A 478 -2.20 -16.83 12.82
CA GLY A 478 -1.77 -15.48 13.19
C GLY A 478 -1.18 -15.27 14.59
N LYS A 479 -1.29 -16.24 15.52
CA LYS A 479 -0.73 -16.13 16.90
C LYS A 479 -1.03 -14.80 17.61
N GLY A 480 -2.24 -14.26 17.48
CA GLY A 480 -2.63 -12.94 18.03
C GLY A 480 -2.16 -11.72 17.21
N ARG A 481 -1.21 -11.88 16.29
CA ARG A 481 -0.68 -10.77 15.45
C ARG A 481 -1.67 -10.28 14.40
N LEU A 482 -2.66 -11.10 14.08
CA LEU A 482 -3.68 -10.84 13.07
C LEU A 482 -5.04 -10.46 13.68
N ASP A 483 -5.11 -10.24 15.00
CA ASP A 483 -6.38 -9.97 15.69
C ASP A 483 -7.09 -8.74 15.11
N ALA A 484 -6.33 -7.73 14.71
CA ALA A 484 -6.85 -6.55 14.03
C ALA A 484 -7.63 -6.90 12.76
N ILE A 485 -7.23 -7.92 11.98
CA ILE A 485 -7.91 -8.23 10.71
C ILE A 485 -9.05 -9.26 10.86
N TYR A 486 -9.26 -9.84 12.05
CA TYR A 486 -10.30 -10.85 12.28
C TYR A 486 -11.71 -10.35 11.93
N PRO A 487 -12.14 -9.14 12.32
CA PRO A 487 -13.45 -8.63 11.95
C PRO A 487 -13.64 -8.52 10.43
N ALA A 488 -12.60 -8.13 9.68
CA ALA A 488 -12.65 -8.00 8.22
C ALA A 488 -12.73 -9.37 7.53
N LEU A 489 -12.01 -10.37 8.05
CA LEU A 489 -12.07 -11.75 7.58
C LEU A 489 -13.47 -12.35 7.77
N LEU A 490 -14.09 -12.13 8.92
CA LEU A 490 -15.46 -12.58 9.19
C LEU A 490 -16.50 -11.79 8.38
N ALA A 491 -16.27 -10.51 8.12
CA ALA A 491 -17.11 -9.71 7.21
C ALA A 491 -17.12 -10.29 5.78
N ILE A 492 -15.95 -10.72 5.26
CA ILE A 492 -15.86 -11.41 3.96
C ILE A 492 -16.70 -12.68 3.98
N LEU A 493 -16.59 -13.51 5.02
CA LEU A 493 -17.39 -14.74 5.14
C LEU A 493 -18.89 -14.45 5.15
N ASN A 494 -19.32 -13.45 5.93
CA ASN A 494 -20.74 -13.06 5.98
C ASN A 494 -21.25 -12.58 4.62
N ASN A 495 -20.47 -11.79 3.91
CA ASN A 495 -20.88 -11.24 2.61
C ASN A 495 -21.09 -12.32 1.54
N ILE A 496 -20.27 -13.39 1.56
CA ILE A 496 -20.39 -14.48 0.59
C ILE A 496 -21.37 -15.58 1.03
N ALA A 497 -21.66 -15.69 2.34
CA ALA A 497 -22.36 -16.83 2.95
C ALA A 497 -23.67 -17.22 2.26
N ALA A 498 -24.53 -16.25 1.94
CA ALA A 498 -25.83 -16.50 1.31
C ALA A 498 -25.74 -17.06 -0.13
N TYR A 499 -24.57 -17.00 -0.76
CA TYR A 499 -24.35 -17.38 -2.15
C TYR A 499 -23.54 -18.66 -2.33
N VAL A 500 -22.84 -19.13 -1.29
CA VAL A 500 -21.96 -20.31 -1.35
C VAL A 500 -22.78 -21.58 -1.52
N GLN A 501 -22.41 -22.41 -2.49
CA GLN A 501 -23.03 -23.70 -2.80
C GLN A 501 -21.97 -24.78 -2.94
N ASN A 502 -22.38 -26.05 -2.76
CA ASN A 502 -21.54 -27.23 -2.92
C ASN A 502 -20.25 -27.21 -2.08
N LEU A 503 -20.31 -26.62 -0.87
CA LEU A 503 -19.14 -26.51 -0.01
C LEU A 503 -18.52 -27.88 0.29
N GLY A 504 -17.20 -27.99 0.13
CA GLY A 504 -16.45 -29.22 0.36
C GLY A 504 -16.45 -29.65 1.84
N ARG A 505 -16.16 -30.93 2.08
CA ARG A 505 -16.06 -31.50 3.45
C ARG A 505 -14.97 -30.82 4.28
N ALA A 506 -13.81 -30.52 3.69
CA ALA A 506 -12.70 -29.88 4.37
C ALA A 506 -13.02 -28.45 4.85
N PRO A 507 -13.48 -27.51 3.99
CA PRO A 507 -13.87 -26.17 4.43
C PRO A 507 -15.08 -26.19 5.38
N SER A 508 -16.04 -27.09 5.18
CA SER A 508 -17.14 -27.30 6.15
C SER A 508 -16.60 -27.63 7.55
N SER A 509 -15.67 -28.58 7.65
CA SER A 509 -15.03 -28.93 8.93
C SER A 509 -14.25 -27.76 9.52
N LYS A 510 -13.54 -26.98 8.70
CA LYS A 510 -12.78 -25.78 9.12
C LYS A 510 -13.69 -24.70 9.72
N LEU A 511 -14.86 -24.45 9.15
CA LEU A 511 -15.84 -23.52 9.73
C LEU A 511 -16.29 -23.98 11.13
N LEU A 512 -16.55 -25.28 11.31
CA LEU A 512 -16.92 -25.84 12.61
C LEU A 512 -15.75 -25.88 13.60
N GLN A 513 -14.51 -25.98 13.12
CA GLN A 513 -13.30 -25.82 13.94
C GLN A 513 -13.14 -24.37 14.42
N LEU A 514 -13.40 -23.37 13.57
CA LEU A 514 -13.43 -21.97 13.98
C LEU A 514 -14.51 -21.73 15.02
N PHE A 515 -15.72 -22.26 14.80
CA PHE A 515 -16.80 -22.18 15.77
C PHE A 515 -16.39 -22.76 17.12
N ALA A 516 -15.81 -23.97 17.13
CA ALA A 516 -15.34 -24.60 18.36
C ALA A 516 -14.23 -23.79 19.06
N SER A 517 -13.36 -23.13 18.29
CA SER A 517 -12.32 -22.26 18.85
C SER A 517 -12.90 -20.97 19.44
N MET A 518 -13.80 -20.31 18.71
CA MET A 518 -14.37 -19.00 19.09
C MET A 518 -15.46 -19.11 20.18
N SER A 519 -16.06 -20.28 20.35
CA SER A 519 -17.00 -20.57 21.45
C SER A 519 -16.32 -21.13 22.71
N SER A 520 -15.00 -21.32 22.69
CA SER A 520 -14.28 -21.81 23.87
C SER A 520 -14.19 -20.74 24.96
N PRO A 521 -14.27 -21.12 26.26
CA PRO A 521 -14.11 -20.17 27.37
C PRO A 521 -12.79 -19.41 27.29
N SER A 522 -11.71 -20.12 26.95
CA SER A 522 -10.36 -19.57 26.77
C SER A 522 -10.30 -18.44 25.74
N PHE A 523 -11.12 -18.51 24.68
CA PHE A 523 -11.20 -17.44 23.69
C PHE A 523 -12.13 -16.32 24.14
N LEU A 524 -13.34 -16.66 24.60
CA LEU A 524 -14.35 -15.67 24.98
C LEU A 524 -13.89 -14.78 26.14
N PHE A 525 -13.17 -15.34 27.10
CA PHE A 525 -12.69 -14.61 28.28
C PHE A 525 -11.38 -13.85 28.05
N ALA A 526 -10.72 -14.02 26.90
CA ALA A 526 -9.44 -13.36 26.63
C ALA A 526 -9.58 -11.86 26.34
N ASN A 527 -10.72 -11.41 25.79
CA ASN A 527 -10.97 -10.01 25.47
C ASN A 527 -12.48 -9.75 25.50
N GLU A 528 -12.87 -8.60 26.05
CA GLU A 528 -14.26 -8.14 26.17
C GLU A 528 -15.01 -8.22 24.83
N SER A 529 -14.36 -7.94 23.70
CA SER A 529 -15.02 -7.92 22.39
C SER A 529 -15.06 -9.26 21.66
N ASN A 530 -14.46 -10.33 22.19
CA ASN A 530 -14.32 -11.60 21.44
C ASN A 530 -15.66 -12.27 21.11
N HIS A 531 -16.71 -12.04 21.90
CA HIS A 531 -18.06 -12.52 21.60
C HIS A 531 -18.62 -11.97 20.29
N THR A 532 -18.20 -10.78 19.85
CA THR A 532 -18.63 -10.19 18.56
C THR A 532 -18.13 -11.00 17.37
N LEU A 533 -16.93 -11.60 17.47
CA LEU A 533 -16.38 -12.49 16.44
C LEU A 533 -17.17 -13.80 16.38
N LEU A 534 -17.53 -14.36 17.53
CA LEU A 534 -18.39 -15.55 17.60
C LEU A 534 -19.77 -15.26 16.98
N HIS A 535 -20.39 -14.12 17.33
CA HIS A 535 -21.65 -13.69 16.76
C HIS A 535 -21.58 -13.60 15.23
N SER A 536 -20.56 -12.92 14.70
CA SER A 536 -20.35 -12.76 13.26
C SER A 536 -20.12 -14.11 12.54
N LEU A 537 -19.44 -15.07 13.16
CA LEU A 537 -19.30 -16.41 12.58
C LEU A 537 -20.64 -17.18 12.56
N LEU A 538 -21.46 -17.05 13.61
CA LEU A 538 -22.78 -17.67 13.66
C LEU A 538 -23.73 -17.08 12.63
N GLU A 539 -23.68 -15.77 12.40
CA GLU A 539 -24.42 -15.12 11.30
C GLU A 539 -24.05 -15.71 9.94
N ALA A 540 -22.76 -15.93 9.67
CA ALA A 540 -22.32 -16.54 8.41
C ALA A 540 -22.85 -17.99 8.26
N LEU A 541 -22.82 -18.78 9.35
CA LEU A 541 -23.38 -20.13 9.35
C LEU A 541 -24.90 -20.13 9.12
N ASN A 542 -25.62 -19.22 9.76
CA ASN A 542 -27.07 -19.07 9.57
C ASN A 542 -27.40 -18.65 8.14
N ALA A 543 -26.70 -17.67 7.57
CA ALA A 543 -26.92 -17.24 6.20
C ALA A 543 -26.69 -18.40 5.18
N MET A 544 -25.69 -19.24 5.40
CA MET A 544 -25.49 -20.45 4.58
C MET A 544 -26.63 -21.45 4.72
N ILE A 545 -27.21 -21.61 5.91
CA ILE A 545 -28.36 -22.49 6.15
C ILE A 545 -29.61 -21.91 5.51
N GLU A 546 -29.96 -20.68 5.87
CA GLU A 546 -31.16 -19.96 5.47
C GLU A 546 -31.33 -19.87 3.95
N HIS A 547 -30.23 -19.66 3.22
CA HIS A 547 -30.28 -19.50 1.76
C HIS A 547 -29.85 -20.74 0.98
N GLN A 548 -28.99 -21.61 1.53
CA GLN A 548 -28.29 -22.64 0.74
C GLN A 548 -28.17 -24.01 1.42
N TYR A 549 -28.96 -24.35 2.45
CA TYR A 549 -28.78 -25.63 3.18
C TYR A 549 -28.85 -26.87 2.27
N GLN A 550 -29.79 -26.91 1.32
CA GLN A 550 -29.96 -28.05 0.38
C GLN A 550 -28.74 -28.22 -0.53
N HIS A 551 -28.11 -27.11 -0.91
CA HIS A 551 -26.93 -27.08 -1.78
C HIS A 551 -25.62 -27.28 -0.99
N ASN A 552 -25.66 -27.29 0.35
CA ASN A 552 -24.48 -27.45 1.22
C ASN A 552 -24.60 -28.63 2.20
N PRO A 553 -24.82 -29.87 1.72
CA PRO A 553 -25.08 -31.02 2.59
C PRO A 553 -23.88 -31.38 3.48
N ASN A 554 -22.64 -31.14 3.04
CA ASN A 554 -21.44 -31.36 3.86
C ASN A 554 -21.38 -30.43 5.08
N LEU A 555 -21.78 -29.17 4.91
CA LEU A 555 -21.83 -28.19 6.00
C LEU A 555 -22.91 -28.57 7.00
N VAL A 556 -24.13 -28.84 6.51
CA VAL A 556 -25.25 -29.27 7.35
C VAL A 556 -24.90 -30.54 8.13
N TYR A 557 -24.26 -31.51 7.48
CA TYR A 557 -23.79 -32.73 8.14
C TYR A 557 -22.77 -32.42 9.26
N ALA A 558 -21.81 -31.53 9.02
CA ALA A 558 -20.83 -31.11 10.01
C ALA A 558 -21.48 -30.38 11.21
N ILE A 559 -22.50 -29.55 10.97
CA ILE A 559 -23.29 -28.86 11.99
C ILE A 559 -24.04 -29.89 12.86
N VAL A 560 -24.74 -30.83 12.24
CA VAL A 560 -25.50 -31.87 12.96
C VAL A 560 -24.58 -32.76 13.80
N ARG A 561 -23.40 -33.15 13.29
CA ARG A 561 -22.41 -33.89 14.10
C ARG A 561 -21.86 -33.06 15.26
N SER A 562 -21.86 -31.74 15.14
CA SER A 562 -21.39 -30.81 16.17
C SER A 562 -22.49 -30.39 17.16
N ARG A 563 -23.67 -31.03 17.16
CA ARG A 563 -24.84 -30.65 17.98
C ARG A 563 -24.54 -30.38 19.46
N LYS A 564 -23.67 -31.19 20.08
CA LYS A 564 -23.31 -31.05 21.49
C LYS A 564 -22.63 -29.70 21.79
N LYS A 565 -21.86 -29.16 20.83
CA LYS A 565 -21.15 -27.89 20.99
C LYS A 565 -22.10 -26.70 20.93
N PHE A 566 -23.07 -26.72 20.01
CA PHE A 566 -24.11 -25.68 19.95
C PHE A 566 -25.02 -25.69 21.18
N GLN A 567 -25.36 -26.89 21.69
CA GLN A 567 -26.10 -27.03 22.94
C GLN A 567 -25.29 -26.49 24.13
N ALA A 568 -24.00 -26.86 24.23
CA ALA A 568 -23.11 -26.34 25.27
C ALA A 568 -22.98 -24.81 25.25
N LEU A 569 -22.97 -24.20 24.05
CA LEU A 569 -22.94 -22.73 23.93
C LEU A 569 -24.26 -22.09 24.34
N ARG A 570 -25.40 -22.70 24.02
CA ARG A 570 -26.72 -22.20 24.46
C ARG A 570 -26.86 -22.24 25.98
N ASP A 571 -26.37 -23.32 26.58
CA ASP A 571 -26.50 -23.57 28.02
C ASP A 571 -25.25 -23.05 28.78
N PHE A 572 -24.46 -22.17 28.15
CA PHE A 572 -23.19 -21.65 28.68
C PHE A 572 -23.41 -20.73 29.88
N THR A 573 -22.63 -20.93 30.95
CA THR A 573 -22.63 -20.07 32.14
C THR A 573 -21.21 -19.66 32.50
N LEU A 574 -21.07 -18.53 33.22
CA LEU A 574 -19.77 -18.05 33.67
C LEU A 574 -19.02 -19.10 34.51
N GLU A 575 -19.74 -19.74 35.45
CA GLU A 575 -19.22 -20.81 36.31
C GLU A 575 -18.72 -22.00 35.48
N SER A 576 -19.56 -22.54 34.58
CA SER A 576 -19.17 -23.64 33.70
C SER A 576 -17.96 -23.32 32.81
N GLY A 577 -17.82 -22.06 32.39
CA GLY A 577 -16.70 -21.60 31.58
C GLY A 577 -15.40 -21.50 32.37
N GLN A 578 -15.47 -21.03 33.62
CA GLN A 578 -14.32 -20.94 34.53
C GLN A 578 -13.84 -22.33 34.96
N GLU A 579 -14.76 -23.22 35.33
CA GLU A 579 -14.44 -24.61 35.69
C GLU A 579 -13.74 -25.36 34.54
N GLU A 580 -14.23 -25.21 33.30
CA GLU A 580 -13.60 -25.83 32.14
C GLU A 580 -12.19 -25.24 31.87
N LEU A 581 -12.01 -23.93 32.09
CA LEU A 581 -10.70 -23.28 31.96
C LEU A 581 -9.71 -23.77 33.03
N GLU A 582 -10.15 -23.90 34.29
CA GLU A 582 -9.36 -24.43 35.39
C GLU A 582 -8.98 -25.90 35.15
N ARG A 583 -9.94 -26.71 34.70
CA ARG A 583 -9.71 -28.11 34.32
C ARG A 583 -8.68 -28.22 33.19
N GLN A 584 -8.77 -27.39 32.15
CA GLN A 584 -7.76 -27.37 31.08
C GLN A 584 -6.38 -26.93 31.57
N ASN A 585 -6.32 -26.00 32.52
CA ASN A 585 -5.07 -25.56 33.13
C ASN A 585 -4.45 -26.63 34.05
N GLN A 586 -5.27 -27.40 34.76
CA GLN A 586 -4.81 -28.54 35.57
C GLN A 586 -4.27 -29.67 34.69
N LEU A 587 -4.97 -30.04 33.62
CA LEU A 587 -4.50 -31.03 32.64
C LEU A 587 -3.18 -30.62 31.97
N ARG A 588 -2.93 -29.31 31.80
CA ARG A 588 -1.64 -28.79 31.31
C ARG A 588 -0.53 -28.85 32.35
N LYS A 589 -0.85 -28.74 33.64
CA LYS A 589 0.12 -28.83 34.74
C LYS A 589 0.51 -30.28 35.04
N ASP A 590 -0.44 -31.21 34.96
CA ASP A 590 -0.22 -32.63 35.23
C ASP A 590 0.52 -33.36 34.09
N GLY A 591 0.62 -32.74 32.91
CA GLY A 591 1.22 -33.32 31.70
C GLY A 591 2.69 -32.95 31.40
N GLY A 592 3.45 -32.32 32.32
CA GLY A 592 4.78 -31.81 31.97
C GLY A 592 5.81 -31.70 33.10
N GLU A 593 6.59 -32.77 33.32
CA GLU A 593 7.90 -32.71 34.01
C GLU A 593 9.11 -32.97 33.09
N GLU A 594 8.93 -33.20 31.79
CA GLU A 594 10.04 -33.14 30.81
C GLU A 594 9.70 -32.15 29.70
N LEU A 595 10.62 -31.18 29.45
CA LEU A 595 10.54 -30.04 28.51
C LEU A 595 10.05 -28.70 29.10
N SER A 596 10.66 -28.27 30.21
CA SER A 596 10.60 -26.88 30.64
C SER A 596 11.71 -26.05 29.99
N ARG A 597 11.36 -25.36 28.90
CA ARG A 597 11.76 -23.97 28.52
C ARG A 597 11.48 -23.72 27.04
N GLN A 598 10.20 -23.56 26.72
CA GLN A 598 9.64 -22.80 25.59
C GLN A 598 8.24 -23.37 25.35
N ASN A 599 7.19 -22.74 25.87
CA ASN A 599 5.82 -22.92 25.37
C ASN A 599 4.89 -21.88 26.03
N SER A 600 4.96 -20.65 25.52
CA SER A 600 3.92 -19.63 25.70
C SER A 600 2.88 -19.82 24.59
N ILE A 601 1.60 -19.99 24.96
CA ILE A 601 0.33 -19.78 24.22
C ILE A 601 0.14 -20.28 22.75
N ASP A 602 1.15 -20.85 22.09
CA ASP A 602 1.17 -21.04 20.63
C ASP A 602 0.84 -22.46 20.10
N SER A 603 0.71 -23.49 20.95
CA SER A 603 0.72 -24.88 20.48
C SER A 603 -0.64 -25.60 20.34
N LEU A 604 -1.78 -24.90 20.43
CA LEU A 604 -3.09 -25.53 20.15
C LEU A 604 -3.61 -25.36 18.71
N ARG A 605 -2.83 -24.75 17.81
CA ARG A 605 -3.25 -24.43 16.44
C ARG A 605 -2.42 -25.15 15.35
N SER A 606 -2.30 -26.48 15.42
CA SER A 606 -1.84 -27.31 14.30
C SER A 606 -2.64 -28.61 14.17
N PRO A 607 -2.86 -29.15 12.95
CA PRO A 607 -3.94 -30.08 12.65
C PRO A 607 -3.63 -31.51 13.06
N THR A 608 -4.59 -32.17 13.72
CA THR A 608 -4.54 -33.61 14.00
C THR A 608 -4.72 -34.38 12.69
N VAL A 609 -3.62 -34.89 12.12
CA VAL A 609 -3.69 -36.01 11.17
C VAL A 609 -3.94 -37.26 12.01
N ALA A 610 -5.04 -37.97 11.74
CA ALA A 610 -5.34 -39.24 12.37
C ALA A 610 -4.26 -40.27 11.99
N ARG A 611 -3.41 -40.66 12.95
CA ARG A 611 -2.59 -41.87 12.84
C ARG A 611 -3.36 -43.03 13.46
N THR A 612 -3.65 -44.05 12.66
CA THR A 612 -4.08 -45.38 13.09
C THR A 612 -2.93 -46.08 13.85
N PRO A 613 -3.21 -46.91 14.86
CA PRO A 613 -2.18 -47.64 15.57
C PRO A 613 -1.88 -48.96 14.85
N THR A 614 -0.66 -49.14 14.36
CA THR A 614 -0.16 -50.46 13.97
C THR A 614 0.96 -50.86 14.90
N LEU A 615 0.72 -51.97 15.60
CA LEU A 615 1.65 -52.69 16.46
C LEU A 615 2.91 -53.07 15.68
N GLY A 616 4.04 -53.06 16.38
CA GLY A 616 5.36 -53.27 15.80
C GLY A 616 5.76 -54.73 15.60
N ASN A 617 6.95 -54.83 14.98
CA ASN A 617 7.96 -55.90 14.96
C ASN A 617 8.37 -56.48 13.58
N VAL A 618 9.68 -56.25 13.31
CA VAL A 618 10.70 -56.97 12.51
C VAL A 618 10.78 -56.72 10.98
N PRO A 619 11.95 -56.91 10.31
CA PRO A 619 12.95 -55.86 10.05
C PRO A 619 13.34 -55.74 8.54
N GLU A 620 14.23 -54.79 8.27
CA GLU A 620 14.91 -54.44 7.02
C GLU A 620 15.53 -55.65 6.27
N GLU A 621 15.32 -55.73 4.94
CA GLU A 621 16.29 -56.23 3.95
C GLU A 621 16.08 -55.58 2.56
N ASP A 622 17.19 -55.46 1.84
CA ASP A 622 17.51 -54.77 0.58
C ASP A 622 16.79 -55.24 -0.71
N SER A 623 17.07 -54.48 -1.78
CA SER A 623 16.98 -54.74 -3.25
C SER A 623 15.81 -54.05 -3.97
N ALA A 624 16.03 -53.01 -4.79
CA ALA A 624 16.73 -52.92 -6.09
C ALA A 624 15.84 -53.30 -7.30
N PHE A 625 15.70 -52.33 -8.21
CA PHE A 625 15.53 -52.43 -9.68
C PHE A 625 14.60 -53.52 -10.26
N ALA A 626 13.61 -53.10 -11.07
CA ALA A 626 13.52 -53.51 -12.48
C ALA A 626 12.47 -52.71 -13.28
N ILE A 627 12.95 -52.22 -14.42
CA ILE A 627 12.26 -51.71 -15.62
C ILE A 627 11.58 -52.88 -16.37
N GLY A 628 10.56 -52.55 -17.18
CA GLY A 628 9.93 -53.41 -18.20
C GLY A 628 8.46 -53.05 -18.33
N ASP A 629 8.03 -52.15 -19.22
CA ASP A 629 8.03 -52.19 -20.70
C ASP A 629 7.12 -53.28 -21.27
N ASP A 630 6.10 -52.83 -22.01
CA ASP A 630 5.81 -53.22 -23.40
C ASP A 630 4.32 -53.35 -23.79
N ASP A 631 4.06 -52.70 -24.93
CA ASP A 631 3.23 -53.07 -26.09
C ASP A 631 1.72 -52.77 -26.15
N ASP A 632 1.44 -51.63 -26.78
CA ASP A 632 0.98 -51.48 -28.19
C ASP A 632 -0.28 -52.19 -28.72
N SER A 633 -1.20 -51.38 -29.29
CA SER A 633 -1.64 -51.47 -30.71
C SER A 633 -2.68 -50.37 -31.10
N ASP A 634 -2.24 -49.44 -31.98
CA ASP A 634 -2.79 -48.97 -33.29
C ASP A 634 -4.28 -49.22 -33.68
N GLU A 635 -4.98 -48.47 -34.55
CA GLU A 635 -4.84 -47.22 -35.33
C GLU A 635 -6.23 -46.90 -35.98
N ALA A 636 -6.47 -45.61 -36.31
CA ALA A 636 -7.25 -45.02 -37.44
C ALA A 636 -8.78 -45.38 -37.64
N ASN A 637 -9.70 -44.56 -38.19
CA ASN A 637 -9.67 -43.33 -38.99
C ASN A 637 -11.12 -42.74 -39.16
N GLN A 638 -11.22 -41.46 -39.58
CA GLN A 638 -12.29 -40.79 -40.35
C GLN A 638 -13.56 -40.14 -39.70
N SER A 639 -13.61 -38.80 -39.86
CA SER A 639 -14.74 -37.84 -39.92
C SER A 639 -15.61 -38.01 -41.21
N PRO A 640 -16.74 -37.29 -41.51
CA PRO A 640 -17.14 -35.92 -41.08
C PRO A 640 -18.65 -35.55 -40.97
N GLU A 641 -18.89 -34.27 -40.61
CA GLU A 641 -19.98 -33.34 -41.02
C GLU A 641 -21.39 -33.33 -40.39
N ALA A 642 -21.88 -32.08 -40.22
CA ALA A 642 -23.20 -31.63 -39.74
C ALA A 642 -24.27 -31.67 -40.87
N PRO A 643 -25.58 -31.42 -40.58
CA PRO A 643 -26.10 -30.05 -40.76
C PRO A 643 -27.36 -29.62 -39.94
N GLN A 644 -27.49 -28.29 -39.81
CA GLN A 644 -28.72 -27.45 -39.95
C GLN A 644 -29.86 -27.42 -38.89
N SER A 645 -29.99 -26.25 -38.26
CA SER A 645 -31.23 -25.57 -37.82
C SER A 645 -32.08 -25.06 -39.02
N PRO A 646 -33.38 -24.69 -38.89
CA PRO A 646 -33.74 -23.27 -38.56
C PRO A 646 -35.15 -23.01 -37.94
N VAL A 647 -35.48 -21.70 -37.81
CA VAL A 647 -36.80 -21.00 -37.66
C VAL A 647 -37.04 -20.36 -36.26
N GLN A 648 -36.66 -19.08 -36.02
CA GLN A 648 -37.34 -17.78 -36.26
C GLN A 648 -38.43 -17.42 -35.21
N SER A 649 -38.20 -16.46 -34.29
CA SER A 649 -38.49 -14.98 -34.36
C SER A 649 -39.73 -14.61 -33.49
N PRO A 650 -39.98 -13.35 -33.06
CA PRO A 650 -39.35 -12.09 -33.44
C PRO A 650 -38.95 -11.13 -32.29
N SER A 651 -38.20 -10.12 -32.72
CA SER A 651 -37.76 -8.90 -32.06
C SER A 651 -38.89 -7.90 -31.74
N GLY A 652 -38.67 -7.09 -30.70
CA GLY A 652 -39.42 -5.87 -30.41
C GLY A 652 -38.48 -4.81 -29.84
N ALA A 653 -37.96 -3.94 -30.70
CA ALA A 653 -37.23 -2.75 -30.31
C ALA A 653 -38.20 -1.64 -29.89
N SER A 654 -37.88 -0.89 -28.84
CA SER A 654 -38.37 0.49 -28.66
C SER A 654 -37.37 1.30 -27.83
N ARG A 655 -36.86 2.35 -28.47
CA ARG A 655 -36.06 3.42 -27.91
C ARG A 655 -36.97 4.38 -27.16
N SER A 656 -36.61 4.81 -25.95
CA SER A 656 -36.85 6.19 -25.49
C SER A 656 -35.87 6.54 -24.39
N ALA A 657 -35.10 7.59 -24.62
CA ALA A 657 -34.24 8.22 -23.63
C ALA A 657 -35.08 8.90 -22.55
N SER A 658 -34.66 8.80 -21.30
CA SER A 658 -35.15 9.68 -20.24
C SER A 658 -33.95 10.17 -19.44
N ILE A 659 -33.68 11.46 -19.62
CA ILE A 659 -32.72 12.28 -18.89
C ILE A 659 -33.18 12.31 -17.43
N ALA A 660 -32.38 11.74 -16.52
CA ALA A 660 -32.60 11.88 -15.09
C ALA A 660 -31.27 12.24 -14.40
N SER A 661 -31.18 13.53 -14.05
CA SER A 661 -30.32 14.19 -13.07
C SER A 661 -28.97 13.55 -12.70
N SER A 662 -27.90 14.22 -13.12
CA SER A 662 -26.51 14.02 -12.68
C SER A 662 -26.35 14.20 -11.16
N VAL A 663 -26.47 13.11 -10.43
CA VAL A 663 -26.01 13.00 -9.04
C VAL A 663 -24.66 12.29 -9.11
N ASP A 664 -23.55 13.01 -8.90
CA ASP A 664 -22.17 12.52 -9.10
C ASP A 664 -21.97 11.19 -8.35
N GLU A 665 -21.88 10.09 -9.10
CA GLU A 665 -21.89 8.71 -8.60
C GLU A 665 -20.48 8.10 -8.52
N SER A 666 -19.45 8.91 -8.81
CA SER A 666 -18.03 8.51 -8.88
C SER A 666 -17.31 8.52 -7.53
N VAL A 667 -18.05 8.60 -6.42
CA VAL A 667 -17.50 8.61 -5.05
C VAL A 667 -18.14 7.43 -4.32
N PRO A 668 -17.37 6.59 -3.59
CA PRO A 668 -17.96 5.64 -2.65
C PRO A 668 -19.00 6.36 -1.78
N LEU A 669 -20.17 5.76 -1.55
CA LEU A 669 -21.25 6.35 -0.73
C LEU A 669 -20.75 6.88 0.63
N GLN A 670 -19.65 6.33 1.14
CA GLN A 670 -19.02 6.63 2.42
C GLN A 670 -18.09 7.86 2.41
N LEU A 671 -17.54 8.23 1.24
CA LEU A 671 -16.76 9.48 1.05
C LEU A 671 -17.66 10.64 0.59
N ARG A 672 -18.98 10.41 0.56
CA ARG A 672 -19.97 11.40 0.17
C ARG A 672 -20.45 12.14 1.42
N GLY A 673 -20.06 13.40 1.57
CA GLY A 673 -20.82 14.34 2.41
C GLY A 673 -22.30 14.34 2.00
N MET A 674 -23.21 14.48 2.96
CA MET A 674 -24.67 14.34 2.78
C MET A 674 -25.21 15.05 1.50
N SER A 675 -26.19 14.43 0.83
CA SER A 675 -26.86 14.98 -0.36
C SER A 675 -27.41 16.40 -0.12
N GLU A 676 -27.34 17.28 -1.13
CA GLU A 676 -27.86 18.66 -1.10
C GLU A 676 -29.33 18.74 -0.64
N LYS A 677 -30.17 17.78 -1.05
CA LYS A 677 -31.58 17.70 -0.63
C LYS A 677 -31.76 17.32 0.84
N ALA A 678 -30.77 16.66 1.45
CA ALA A 678 -30.77 16.27 2.86
C ALA A 678 -30.16 17.36 3.77
N ARG A 679 -29.19 18.16 3.28
CA ARG A 679 -28.58 19.27 4.05
C ARG A 679 -29.51 20.46 4.26
N GLY A 680 -30.42 20.73 3.32
CA GLY A 680 -31.40 21.81 3.43
C GLY A 680 -32.44 21.63 4.55
N LYS A 681 -32.41 20.52 5.29
CA LYS A 681 -33.35 20.19 6.37
C LYS A 681 -32.71 20.08 7.76
N MET A 682 -31.41 20.37 7.91
CA MET A 682 -30.72 20.25 9.19
C MET A 682 -30.63 21.60 9.93
N PRO A 683 -30.88 21.63 11.25
CA PRO A 683 -30.56 22.79 12.08
C PRO A 683 -29.07 23.10 12.06
N VAL A 684 -28.71 24.39 12.02
CA VAL A 684 -27.31 24.85 12.03
C VAL A 684 -26.66 24.49 13.37
N GLY A 685 -25.54 23.75 13.34
CA GLY A 685 -24.65 23.58 14.51
C GLY A 685 -24.42 22.17 15.07
N GLN A 686 -24.84 21.08 14.40
CA GLN A 686 -24.43 19.72 14.83
C GLN A 686 -23.26 19.16 14.02
N PRO A 687 -22.32 18.42 14.65
CA PRO A 687 -21.24 17.75 13.95
C PRO A 687 -21.78 16.67 12.99
N ALA A 688 -21.22 16.62 11.79
CA ALA A 688 -21.71 15.79 10.67
C ALA A 688 -21.45 14.28 10.78
N PHE A 689 -21.06 13.77 11.95
CA PHE A 689 -20.72 12.36 12.16
C PHE A 689 -21.48 11.78 13.34
N SER A 690 -22.73 11.38 13.07
CA SER A 690 -23.38 10.31 13.82
C SER A 690 -24.11 9.42 12.83
N ARG A 691 -23.57 8.23 12.60
CA ARG A 691 -24.30 7.13 11.98
C ARG A 691 -24.05 5.89 12.82
N GLN A 692 -25.11 5.43 13.49
CA GLN A 692 -25.20 4.07 13.99
C GLN A 692 -25.29 3.14 12.79
N ASN A 693 -24.24 2.34 12.54
CA ASN A 693 -24.25 0.98 11.99
C ASN A 693 -22.81 0.40 12.03
N SER A 694 -22.72 -0.92 12.21
CA SER A 694 -21.57 -1.83 12.37
C SER A 694 -20.15 -1.27 12.60
N ILE A 695 -19.75 -1.17 13.88
CA ILE A 695 -18.38 -0.91 14.38
C ILE A 695 -17.31 -1.96 13.99
N THR A 696 -17.67 -2.97 13.20
CA THR A 696 -16.87 -4.17 12.93
C THR A 696 -15.51 -3.84 12.28
N SER A 697 -15.43 -2.89 11.35
CA SER A 697 -14.14 -2.47 10.77
C SER A 697 -13.35 -1.49 11.62
N LEU A 698 -13.99 -0.79 12.59
CA LEU A 698 -13.30 0.17 13.46
C LEU A 698 -12.47 -0.52 14.55
N HIS A 699 -12.91 -1.67 15.06
CA HIS A 699 -12.13 -2.47 16.02
C HIS A 699 -10.77 -2.92 15.46
N SER A 700 -10.68 -3.12 14.14
CA SER A 700 -9.40 -3.40 13.49
C SER A 700 -8.39 -2.24 13.58
N MET A 701 -8.88 -1.00 13.69
CA MET A 701 -8.11 0.25 13.60
C MET A 701 -7.76 0.86 14.95
N ALA A 702 -8.39 0.40 16.04
CA ALA A 702 -7.99 0.80 17.38
C ALA A 702 -6.59 0.22 17.67
N GLY A 703 -5.57 1.08 17.69
CA GLY A 703 -4.31 0.75 18.35
C GLY A 703 -4.57 0.49 19.84
N PRO A 704 -3.65 -0.16 20.57
CA PRO A 704 -3.79 -0.30 22.01
C PRO A 704 -3.89 1.13 22.58
N ALA A 705 -5.08 1.50 23.04
CA ALA A 705 -5.24 2.75 23.75
C ALA A 705 -4.24 2.72 24.92
N LEU A 706 -3.59 3.85 25.18
CA LEU A 706 -2.91 4.12 26.45
C LEU A 706 -3.91 4.22 27.62
N ALA A 707 -4.94 3.36 27.61
CA ALA A 707 -5.74 3.05 28.78
C ALA A 707 -4.86 2.17 29.65
N THR A 708 -4.69 2.58 30.90
CA THR A 708 -4.21 1.76 31.99
C THR A 708 -4.79 0.35 31.86
N ASN A 709 -3.93 -0.68 31.79
CA ASN A 709 -4.31 -2.09 31.79
C ASN A 709 -5.14 -2.42 33.04
N GLU A 710 -6.44 -2.17 33.01
CA GLU A 710 -7.38 -2.98 33.75
C GLU A 710 -7.46 -4.30 32.99
N PHE A 711 -6.92 -5.37 33.60
CA PHE A 711 -7.07 -6.71 33.05
C PHE A 711 -8.58 -7.01 32.96
N PHE A 712 -9.08 -7.25 31.74
CA PHE A 712 -10.48 -7.62 31.53
C PHE A 712 -10.81 -8.85 32.37
N THR A 713 -11.83 -8.72 33.22
CA THR A 713 -12.35 -9.82 34.04
C THR A 713 -13.79 -10.11 33.61
N PRO A 714 -14.08 -11.31 33.08
CA PRO A 714 -15.43 -11.68 32.70
C PRO A 714 -16.38 -11.59 33.89
N SER A 715 -17.54 -10.97 33.70
CA SER A 715 -18.58 -10.82 34.73
C SER A 715 -19.92 -11.39 34.24
N VAL A 716 -20.81 -11.72 35.18
CA VAL A 716 -22.16 -12.19 34.85
C VAL A 716 -22.94 -11.16 34.03
N PRO A 717 -22.97 -9.86 34.41
CA PRO A 717 -23.66 -8.85 33.60
C PRO A 717 -23.09 -8.69 32.20
N TRP A 718 -21.76 -8.84 32.02
CA TRP A 718 -21.15 -8.83 30.69
C TRP A 718 -21.61 -10.02 29.85
N LEU A 719 -21.64 -11.24 30.42
CA LEU A 719 -22.09 -12.45 29.72
C LEU A 719 -23.57 -12.35 29.32
N GLU A 720 -24.42 -11.92 30.26
CA GLU A 720 -25.86 -11.71 30.03
C GLU A 720 -26.14 -10.65 28.96
N GLY A 721 -25.23 -9.68 28.77
CA GLY A 721 -25.37 -8.63 27.77
C GLY A 721 -25.27 -9.08 26.32
N TRP A 722 -24.75 -10.28 26.03
CA TRP A 722 -24.61 -10.75 24.65
C TRP A 722 -24.99 -12.22 24.42
N LEU A 723 -25.00 -13.07 25.45
CA LEU A 723 -25.24 -14.51 25.26
C LEU A 723 -26.66 -14.80 24.73
N SER A 724 -27.67 -14.09 25.24
CA SER A 724 -29.05 -14.19 24.76
C SER A 724 -29.25 -13.66 23.33
N GLU A 725 -28.36 -12.77 22.88
CA GLU A 725 -28.39 -12.16 21.54
C GLU A 725 -27.69 -13.03 20.48
N LEU A 726 -27.08 -14.16 20.85
CA LEU A 726 -26.46 -15.05 19.88
C LEU A 726 -27.51 -15.69 18.95
N PRO A 727 -27.29 -15.69 17.63
CA PRO A 727 -28.29 -16.17 16.68
C PRO A 727 -28.23 -17.70 16.57
N LEU A 728 -28.61 -18.42 17.64
CA LEU A 728 -28.54 -19.89 17.71
C LEU A 728 -29.81 -20.59 17.20
N HIS A 729 -30.92 -19.85 17.07
CA HIS A 729 -32.24 -20.43 16.78
C HIS A 729 -32.25 -21.26 15.48
N THR A 730 -31.78 -20.70 14.37
CA THR A 730 -31.73 -21.34 13.04
C THR A 730 -30.95 -22.66 13.08
N ILE A 731 -29.74 -22.66 13.63
CA ILE A 731 -28.88 -23.85 13.75
C ILE A 731 -29.53 -24.92 14.65
N ILE A 732 -30.09 -24.53 15.80
CA ILE A 732 -30.71 -25.48 16.73
C ILE A 732 -31.96 -26.11 16.11
N MET A 733 -32.79 -25.32 15.44
CA MET A 733 -33.96 -25.82 14.72
C MET A 733 -33.54 -26.81 13.62
N LEU A 734 -32.53 -26.48 12.82
CA LEU A 734 -31.96 -27.39 11.82
C LEU A 734 -31.51 -28.72 12.44
N ILE A 735 -30.75 -28.66 13.54
CA ILE A 735 -30.29 -29.83 14.30
C ILE A 735 -31.47 -30.65 14.82
N SER A 736 -32.54 -30.02 15.31
CA SER A 736 -33.70 -30.72 15.87
C SER A 736 -34.49 -31.51 14.83
N GLN A 737 -34.59 -31.00 13.60
CA GLN A 737 -35.36 -31.64 12.52
C GLN A 737 -34.56 -32.71 11.77
N LEU A 738 -33.26 -32.46 11.55
CA LEU A 738 -32.39 -33.38 10.81
C LEU A 738 -31.71 -34.41 11.71
N GLY A 739 -31.37 -34.04 12.96
CA GLY A 739 -30.67 -34.90 13.90
C GLY A 739 -31.28 -36.29 14.11
N PRO A 740 -32.61 -36.43 14.31
CA PRO A 740 -33.28 -37.73 14.45
C PRO A 740 -33.29 -38.57 13.16
N LYS A 741 -33.15 -37.94 12.00
CA LYS A 741 -33.18 -38.59 10.68
C LYS A 741 -31.80 -39.03 10.18
N MET A 742 -30.72 -38.64 10.87
CA MET A 742 -29.36 -38.99 10.47
C MET A 742 -29.02 -40.43 10.86
N PRO A 743 -28.40 -41.22 9.97
CA PRO A 743 -27.87 -42.53 10.32
C PRO A 743 -26.76 -42.42 11.38
N ASN A 744 -26.70 -43.39 12.29
CA ASN A 744 -25.64 -43.48 13.30
C ASN A 744 -24.31 -43.74 12.60
N ALA A 745 -23.49 -42.69 12.49
CA ALA A 745 -22.31 -42.70 11.65
C ALA A 745 -21.15 -43.51 12.27
N ALA A 746 -21.09 -44.80 11.92
CA ALA A 746 -19.97 -45.70 12.17
C ALA A 746 -19.15 -45.98 10.89
N ASN A 747 -19.77 -45.90 9.69
CA ASN A 747 -19.15 -46.28 8.40
C ASN A 747 -19.20 -45.17 7.33
N SER A 748 -18.42 -45.32 6.25
CA SER A 748 -18.40 -44.39 5.09
C SER A 748 -19.71 -44.38 4.30
N ASN A 749 -20.36 -45.54 4.13
CA ASN A 749 -21.68 -45.67 3.50
C ASN A 749 -22.76 -44.84 4.23
N ASP A 750 -22.63 -44.67 5.55
CA ASP A 750 -23.56 -43.86 6.35
C ASP A 750 -23.43 -42.37 6.04
N THR A 751 -22.26 -41.91 5.55
CA THR A 751 -22.05 -40.51 5.19
C THR A 751 -22.78 -40.19 3.89
N ALA A 752 -22.69 -41.05 2.87
CA ALA A 752 -23.42 -40.86 1.62
C ALA A 752 -24.95 -40.85 1.86
N ALA A 753 -25.45 -41.80 2.65
CA ALA A 753 -26.85 -41.84 3.05
C ALA A 753 -27.28 -40.57 3.81
N ALA A 754 -26.46 -40.10 4.76
CA ALA A 754 -26.74 -38.86 5.48
C ALA A 754 -26.82 -37.63 4.56
N LEU A 755 -25.94 -37.51 3.57
CA LEU A 755 -25.96 -36.40 2.61
C LEU A 755 -27.22 -36.46 1.73
N THR A 756 -27.69 -37.64 1.34
CA THR A 756 -28.96 -37.82 0.61
C THR A 756 -30.15 -37.38 1.46
N VAL A 757 -30.21 -37.81 2.73
CA VAL A 757 -31.26 -37.40 3.67
C VAL A 757 -31.32 -35.88 3.81
N ILE A 758 -30.17 -35.20 3.89
CA ILE A 758 -30.12 -33.73 3.99
C ILE A 758 -30.70 -33.06 2.74
N ARG A 759 -30.40 -33.58 1.55
CA ARG A 759 -30.87 -33.01 0.28
C ARG A 759 -32.38 -33.17 0.10
N GLU A 760 -32.92 -34.29 0.53
CA GLU A 760 -34.34 -34.63 0.34
C GLU A 760 -35.24 -34.10 1.47
N THR A 761 -34.68 -33.83 2.65
CA THR A 761 -35.48 -33.36 3.78
C THR A 761 -35.71 -31.86 3.69
N GLU A 762 -36.97 -31.47 3.53
CA GLU A 762 -37.39 -30.09 3.71
C GLU A 762 -37.41 -29.73 5.20
N VAL A 763 -36.67 -28.66 5.56
CA VAL A 763 -36.61 -28.14 6.91
C VAL A 763 -37.62 -26.99 7.03
N ARG A 764 -38.61 -27.12 7.93
CA ARG A 764 -39.68 -26.13 8.10
C ARG A 764 -39.32 -25.08 9.14
N GLY A 765 -39.81 -23.86 8.99
CA GLY A 765 -39.62 -22.78 9.98
C GLY A 765 -38.29 -22.03 9.87
N ILE A 766 -37.41 -22.39 8.91
CA ILE A 766 -36.25 -21.57 8.54
C ILE A 766 -36.68 -20.61 7.43
N GLU A 767 -36.99 -19.37 7.80
CA GLU A 767 -37.24 -18.31 6.82
C GLU A 767 -35.93 -17.58 6.50
N PRO A 768 -35.62 -17.34 5.22
CA PRO A 768 -34.39 -16.66 4.85
C PRO A 768 -34.41 -15.20 5.31
N SER A 769 -33.45 -14.83 6.16
CA SER A 769 -33.29 -13.43 6.56
C SER A 769 -32.77 -12.56 5.39
N PRO A 770 -32.94 -11.24 5.45
CA PRO A 770 -32.32 -10.36 4.46
C PRO A 770 -30.80 -10.49 4.48
N ILE A 771 -30.19 -10.67 3.31
CA ILE A 771 -28.74 -10.79 3.17
C ILE A 771 -28.08 -9.50 3.68
N ARG A 772 -27.27 -9.63 4.75
CA ARG A 772 -26.52 -8.53 5.35
C ARG A 772 -25.18 -8.35 4.66
N VAL A 773 -24.85 -7.11 4.30
CA VAL A 773 -23.60 -6.77 3.63
C VAL A 773 -22.74 -5.90 4.54
N HIS A 774 -21.55 -6.41 4.86
CA HIS A 774 -20.52 -5.81 5.71
C HIS A 774 -19.46 -5.12 4.86
N LEU A 775 -19.63 -3.81 4.73
CA LEU A 775 -18.75 -2.93 3.98
C LEU A 775 -17.64 -2.37 4.87
N PHE A 776 -16.46 -2.13 4.29
CA PHE A 776 -15.36 -1.47 4.99
C PHE A 776 -15.70 0.00 5.21
N GLU A 777 -15.63 0.50 6.45
CA GLU A 777 -15.94 1.88 6.76
C GLU A 777 -14.69 2.77 6.84
N TRP A 778 -14.69 3.85 6.06
CA TRP A 778 -13.66 4.87 6.11
C TRP A 778 -13.84 5.80 7.31
N SER A 779 -12.77 5.99 8.07
CA SER A 779 -12.67 6.91 9.20
C SER A 779 -11.35 7.70 9.10
N PRO A 780 -11.20 8.82 9.83
CA PRO A 780 -9.90 9.50 9.90
C PRO A 780 -8.77 8.57 10.35
N LEU A 781 -9.03 7.63 11.26
CA LEU A 781 -8.04 6.63 11.68
C LEU A 781 -7.65 5.68 10.55
N SER A 782 -8.63 5.19 9.78
CA SER A 782 -8.34 4.28 8.68
C SER A 782 -7.68 4.96 7.48
N LEU A 783 -8.05 6.20 7.19
CA LEU A 783 -7.36 7.06 6.21
C LEU A 783 -5.93 7.33 6.65
N GLY A 784 -5.73 7.70 7.92
CA GLY A 784 -4.41 7.93 8.49
C GLY A 784 -3.50 6.71 8.40
N TRP A 785 -4.02 5.52 8.69
CA TRP A 785 -3.30 4.26 8.46
C TRP A 785 -2.94 4.06 6.99
N TYR A 786 -3.88 4.31 6.09
CA TYR A 786 -3.70 4.06 4.66
C TYR A 786 -2.67 5.02 4.03
N GLU A 787 -2.73 6.31 4.39
CA GLU A 787 -1.72 7.30 4.03
C GLU A 787 -0.36 6.98 4.64
N SER A 788 -0.31 6.53 5.91
CA SER A 788 0.92 6.08 6.56
C SER A 788 1.56 4.90 5.81
N LEU A 789 0.74 3.97 5.33
CA LEU A 789 1.22 2.82 4.56
C LEU A 789 1.78 3.25 3.21
N LEU A 790 1.10 4.14 2.48
CA LEU A 790 1.57 4.67 1.20
C LEU A 790 2.92 5.40 1.39
N TRP A 791 2.99 6.34 2.32
CA TRP A 791 4.23 7.08 2.57
C TRP A 791 5.35 6.21 3.14
N GLY A 792 5.01 5.16 3.88
CA GLY A 792 5.97 4.13 4.30
C GLY A 792 6.59 3.40 3.11
N PHE A 793 5.80 3.05 2.09
CA PHE A 793 6.33 2.46 0.85
C PHE A 793 7.15 3.46 0.03
N VAL A 794 6.70 4.72 -0.08
CA VAL A 794 7.47 5.80 -0.74
C VAL A 794 8.84 5.96 -0.09
N PHE A 795 8.88 6.04 1.25
CA PHE A 795 10.11 6.15 2.02
C PHE A 795 11.02 4.92 1.83
N ALA A 796 10.48 3.71 1.92
CA ALA A 796 11.25 2.47 1.76
C ALA A 796 11.81 2.30 0.33
N ALA A 797 11.05 2.70 -0.69
CA ALA A 797 11.49 2.65 -2.08
C ALA A 797 12.66 3.61 -2.33
N GLU A 798 12.60 4.82 -1.77
CA GLU A 798 13.67 5.82 -1.85
C GLU A 798 14.99 5.29 -1.26
N MET A 799 14.92 4.50 -0.18
CA MET A 799 16.09 3.86 0.42
C MET A 799 16.79 2.89 -0.52
N LEU A 800 16.00 2.16 -1.32
CA LEU A 800 16.53 1.21 -2.29
C LEU A 800 17.13 1.91 -3.52
N VAL A 801 16.59 3.08 -3.91
CA VAL A 801 17.08 3.86 -5.05
C VAL A 801 18.41 4.57 -4.73
N ALA A 802 18.63 4.99 -3.47
CA ALA A 802 19.74 5.85 -3.08
C ALA A 802 21.07 5.14 -2.71
N LYS A 803 21.13 3.79 -2.61
CA LYS A 803 22.34 3.01 -2.22
C LYS A 803 23.26 3.74 -1.21
N GLY A 804 22.76 4.17 -0.05
CA GLY A 804 23.57 4.83 0.98
C GLY A 804 22.91 6.03 1.68
N THR A 805 23.74 6.96 2.17
CA THR A 805 23.40 8.12 3.03
C THR A 805 22.61 9.25 2.35
N ALA A 806 22.17 9.08 1.10
CA ALA A 806 21.70 10.15 0.21
C ALA A 806 20.22 10.06 -0.24
N GLY A 807 19.33 9.52 0.60
CA GLY A 807 17.87 9.57 0.35
C GLY A 807 17.25 10.94 0.64
N VAL A 808 16.15 11.31 -0.03
CA VAL A 808 15.45 12.60 0.16
C VAL A 808 15.06 12.84 1.61
N TRP A 809 14.39 11.86 2.23
CA TRP A 809 13.84 11.97 3.58
C TRP A 809 14.74 11.36 4.65
N ASN A 810 15.93 10.89 4.26
CA ASN A 810 16.86 10.28 5.19
C ASN A 810 17.37 11.27 6.22
N ASN A 811 17.50 10.79 7.46
CA ASN A 811 17.91 11.58 8.61
C ASN A 811 16.99 12.78 8.87
N THR A 812 15.73 12.75 8.45
CA THR A 812 14.72 13.77 8.80
C THR A 812 13.79 13.27 9.92
N SER A 813 13.13 14.20 10.63
CA SER A 813 12.31 13.88 11.81
C SER A 813 10.87 13.50 11.42
N ILE A 814 10.70 12.31 10.82
CA ILE A 814 9.39 11.76 10.40
C ILE A 814 8.48 11.51 11.62
N ARG A 815 7.20 11.85 11.49
CA ARG A 815 6.17 11.75 12.54
C ARG A 815 5.00 10.84 12.18
N LEU A 816 4.80 10.58 10.88
CA LEU A 816 3.70 9.75 10.39
C LEU A 816 3.86 8.29 10.81
N PHE A 817 5.10 7.79 10.77
CA PHE A 817 5.48 6.44 11.19
C PHE A 817 6.87 6.46 11.83
N LYS A 818 7.17 5.44 12.64
CA LYS A 818 8.49 5.28 13.25
C LYS A 818 9.44 4.58 12.28
N VAL A 819 10.61 5.16 12.06
CA VAL A 819 11.72 4.52 11.35
C VAL A 819 12.59 3.82 12.38
N GLN A 820 12.72 2.50 12.28
CA GLN A 820 13.64 1.72 13.10
C GLN A 820 14.79 1.23 12.22
N GLU A 821 16.01 1.62 12.54
CA GLU A 821 17.21 1.04 11.92
C GLU A 821 17.32 -0.41 12.39
N GLY A 822 17.30 -1.37 11.45
CA GLY A 822 17.49 -2.77 11.80
C GLY A 822 18.86 -2.97 12.45
N ALA A 823 18.93 -3.80 13.51
CA ALA A 823 20.20 -4.25 14.04
C ALA A 823 21.04 -4.83 12.88
N ALA A 824 22.31 -4.43 12.77
CA ALA A 824 23.19 -4.92 11.71
C ALA A 824 23.20 -6.46 11.73
N ASN A 825 22.60 -7.09 10.73
CA ASN A 825 22.64 -8.54 10.58
C ASN A 825 24.11 -8.94 10.41
N ALA A 826 24.58 -9.88 11.24
CA ALA A 826 25.91 -10.46 11.09
C ALA A 826 26.10 -10.96 9.65
N PRO A 827 27.29 -10.79 9.05
CA PRO A 827 27.52 -11.12 7.66
C PRO A 827 27.25 -12.61 7.41
N SER A 828 26.24 -12.89 6.59
CA SER A 828 25.92 -14.24 6.08
C SER A 828 26.64 -14.46 4.75
N LEU A 829 27.16 -15.68 4.52
CA LEU A 829 27.77 -16.09 3.24
C LEU A 829 26.78 -15.99 2.06
N MET A 830 25.47 -15.91 2.31
CA MET A 830 24.44 -15.66 1.28
C MET A 830 24.21 -14.17 0.99
N SER A 831 24.84 -13.25 1.72
CA SER A 831 24.74 -11.80 1.52
C SER A 831 26.10 -11.10 1.75
N PRO A 832 27.09 -11.28 0.86
CA PRO A 832 28.44 -10.73 1.03
C PRO A 832 28.51 -9.19 1.11
N ARG A 833 27.43 -8.47 0.77
CA ARG A 833 27.36 -7.00 0.85
C ARG A 833 27.38 -6.43 2.27
N GLY A 834 26.95 -7.20 3.27
CA GLY A 834 26.95 -6.74 4.68
C GLY A 834 28.36 -6.44 5.21
N ALA A 835 29.37 -7.16 4.71
CA ALA A 835 30.77 -6.93 5.11
C ALA A 835 31.34 -5.64 4.49
N VAL A 836 30.97 -5.30 3.26
CA VAL A 836 31.49 -4.12 2.55
C VAL A 836 30.83 -2.84 3.08
N ASP A 837 29.53 -2.88 3.39
CA ASP A 837 28.80 -1.74 3.99
C ASP A 837 29.22 -1.48 5.45
N ALA A 838 29.54 -2.53 6.23
CA ALA A 838 30.09 -2.40 7.58
C ALA A 838 31.50 -1.77 7.58
N VAL A 839 32.30 -2.04 6.55
CA VAL A 839 33.64 -1.45 6.40
C VAL A 839 33.55 -0.01 5.86
N GLY A 840 32.63 0.26 4.92
CA GLY A 840 32.40 1.60 4.36
C GLY A 840 31.86 2.60 5.40
N SER A 841 30.91 2.18 6.24
CA SER A 841 30.36 3.00 7.33
C SER A 841 31.40 3.34 8.40
N ASN A 842 32.28 2.39 8.76
CA ASN A 842 33.40 2.64 9.68
C ASN A 842 34.46 3.60 9.09
N LEU A 843 34.70 3.56 7.78
CA LEU A 843 35.64 4.45 7.11
C LEU A 843 35.12 5.89 7.03
N VAL A 844 33.83 6.06 6.72
CA VAL A 844 33.16 7.37 6.68
C VAL A 844 33.07 8.00 8.09
N GLN A 845 32.82 7.20 9.13
CA GLN A 845 32.88 7.69 10.52
C GLN A 845 34.30 8.12 10.94
N ARG A 846 35.35 7.42 10.48
CA ARG A 846 36.75 7.82 10.77
C ARG A 846 37.15 9.11 10.04
N ILE A 847 36.70 9.30 8.80
CA ILE A 847 36.98 10.53 8.03
C ILE A 847 36.20 11.73 8.61
N GLY A 848 34.98 11.53 9.11
CA GLY A 848 34.20 12.56 9.81
C GLY A 848 34.81 13.03 11.14
N SER A 849 35.73 12.25 11.72
CA SER A 849 36.40 12.58 13.00
C SER A 849 37.72 13.36 12.87
N LEU A 850 38.23 13.56 11.65
CA LEU A 850 39.46 14.31 11.40
C LEU A 850 39.18 15.82 11.29
N ASN A 851 38.95 16.45 12.45
CA ASN A 851 39.08 17.90 12.60
C ASN A 851 40.58 18.27 12.63
N LEU A 852 41.12 18.75 11.52
CA LEU A 852 42.44 19.40 11.46
C LEU A 852 42.35 20.78 12.13
N ARG A 853 42.56 20.82 13.46
CA ARG A 853 42.88 22.07 14.19
C ARG A 853 44.38 22.33 14.10
N GLY A 854 44.73 23.55 13.69
CA GLY A 854 46.08 24.03 13.51
C GLY A 854 46.94 24.00 14.79
N ALA A 855 48.22 23.73 14.58
CA ALA A 855 49.24 23.68 15.61
C ALA A 855 49.64 25.08 16.10
N THR A 856 49.70 25.25 17.42
CA THR A 856 50.63 26.20 18.07
C THR A 856 51.27 25.51 19.28
N PRO A 857 52.55 25.79 19.60
CA PRO A 857 53.40 24.86 20.34
C PRO A 857 53.53 25.24 21.83
N GLN A 858 53.51 24.26 22.74
CA GLN A 858 54.01 24.44 24.09
C GLN A 858 54.76 23.20 24.63
N VAL A 859 56.07 23.39 24.74
CA VAL A 859 56.99 23.08 25.84
C VAL A 859 57.04 21.64 26.39
N GLN A 860 58.19 21.01 26.12
CA GLN A 860 58.68 19.76 26.70
C GLN A 860 58.99 19.89 28.21
N GLN A 861 58.53 18.92 29.00
CA GLN A 861 59.20 18.49 30.23
C GLN A 861 59.51 17.00 30.14
N VAL A 862 60.79 16.68 30.34
CA VAL A 862 61.40 15.34 30.34
C VAL A 862 61.35 14.74 31.76
N PRO A 863 61.22 13.41 31.93
CA PRO A 863 60.81 12.79 33.19
C PRO A 863 61.99 12.27 34.03
N GLN A 864 61.78 12.17 35.35
CA GLN A 864 62.64 11.41 36.26
C GLN A 864 62.04 10.03 36.59
N ARG A 865 62.94 9.08 36.78
CA ARG A 865 62.78 7.61 36.70
C ARG A 865 62.87 6.95 38.10
N SER A 866 62.25 5.76 38.19
CA SER A 866 62.61 4.58 39.00
C SER A 866 61.97 4.41 40.40
N PRO A 867 61.91 3.17 40.98
CA PRO A 867 62.36 1.87 40.46
C PRO A 867 61.35 0.69 40.57
N ALA A 868 61.82 -0.43 40.03
CA ALA A 868 61.25 -1.75 39.78
C ALA A 868 61.03 -2.70 40.98
N SER A 869 60.28 -3.78 40.70
CA SER A 869 60.47 -5.22 41.07
C SER A 869 59.09 -5.81 41.39
N THR A 870 58.61 -6.97 40.96
CA THR A 870 59.13 -8.24 40.41
C THR A 870 57.87 -9.04 40.02
N GLY A 871 57.74 -9.58 38.80
CA GLY A 871 57.89 -11.02 38.48
C GLY A 871 56.72 -11.89 38.97
N ASN A 872 56.15 -12.87 38.25
CA ASN A 872 56.38 -13.45 36.94
C ASN A 872 55.24 -14.49 36.68
N ALA A 873 55.13 -14.90 35.42
CA ALA A 873 54.61 -16.18 34.90
C ALA A 873 53.10 -16.38 34.61
N GLY A 874 52.81 -16.59 33.32
CA GLY A 874 51.53 -17.12 32.82
C GLY A 874 51.27 -17.00 31.30
N ALA A 875 52.29 -17.23 30.47
CA ALA A 875 52.32 -17.28 28.99
C ALA A 875 51.17 -18.09 28.33
N ASN A 876 50.48 -17.56 27.30
CA ASN A 876 50.78 -17.55 25.84
C ASN A 876 50.40 -18.86 25.09
N THR A 877 49.36 -18.85 24.24
CA THR A 877 49.33 -18.62 22.76
C THR A 877 49.76 -19.81 21.89
N VAL A 878 48.92 -20.20 20.91
CA VAL A 878 49.22 -20.59 19.51
C VAL A 878 47.88 -20.58 18.74
N ARG A 879 47.68 -20.27 17.45
CA ARG A 879 48.29 -19.43 16.39
C ARG A 879 47.46 -19.72 15.11
N ASP A 880 47.49 -18.75 14.20
CA ASP A 880 46.91 -18.69 12.85
C ASP A 880 47.07 -19.94 11.95
N VAL A 881 46.08 -20.13 11.06
CA VAL A 881 46.25 -20.17 9.59
C VAL A 881 45.15 -19.34 8.95
#